data_AF-A0A453R6F4-F1
#
_entry.id   AF-A0A453R6F4-F1
#
_cell.length_a   1.000
_cell.length_b   1.000
_cell.length_c   1.000
_cell.angle_alpha   90.00
_cell.angle_beta   90.00
_cell.angle_gamma   90.00
#
_symmetry.space_group_name_H-M   'P 1'
#
loop_
_entity.id
_entity.type
_entity.pdbx_description
1 polymer ?
#
loop_
_entity_poly.entity_id
_entity_poly.type
_entity_poly.pdbx_seq_one_letter_code
_entity_poly.pdbx_strand_id
1 'polypeptide(L)'
;KSTHETFAQKLYQTFQKHKRFVKPKLSRTDFAIAHYAGEVLYQSDQFLDKNKDYVVAEHQELLSASRCSFIAGLFPPPPEETSKSSKFSSIGARFKQQLQALMDTLNSTEPHYIRCVKPNNVLKPAIFENVNVMQQLRCGGVLEAIRISCAGYPTRRTFYEFLHRFGILAPDAIEGNCDEKAACKRILEKKGLIGFQIGKTKVFLRAGQMAELDARRTEVLSVAAKTIQGKIRTHIMRKKFVSLRKASVCFQAVWRGTLACKLYDRMRRQAASVKIQKNQRGHQARRSYKLQVSSVLVIQAALRAMAARNEFRHKKRSKAAVTIQARYRCHRAHSYHKKLKAAAIVAQCRWRGRIARKELRKLKMEARETGALKQAKDKLEKTVEELTWRVQLEKRMRTDLEEAKAQELSKFQSSMDALQAKLDETNAVLLKEREAAKKAIAEAPPVVKETEVIVQDTEKVHTLKAEVDELKTSLQSEKQRADELEKKRSEEAQANEEKQKKIEETEVKIRQFQDYLRRLEEKLSNVESENKVLRQQAVSVAPAKILSGRSKSNLQRNAESGHVSVSDSKITPESAVVASPKKEYDIDDKPQKSLNEKQQENQDLLIRCIAQHLGFAGNRPVAACIIYKCLLHWRSFEVERTSVFDRIIQTIGHAIEVLTMRFNLTINLSLSTVMLNYYFLCFIDTGQ
;
A
#
# COMPACT_ATOMS: atom_id res chain seq x y z
N LYS A 1 -47.54 31.84 -106.13
CA LYS A 1 -46.12 31.54 -105.81
C LYS A 1 -46.06 30.91 -104.42
N SER A 2 -45.16 29.97 -104.14
CA SER A 2 -45.07 29.32 -102.82
C SER A 2 -44.22 30.16 -101.85
N THR A 3 -44.81 30.61 -100.75
CA THR A 3 -44.16 31.32 -99.64
C THR A 3 -44.14 30.47 -98.37
N HIS A 4 -43.32 30.84 -97.39
CA HIS A 4 -43.28 30.22 -96.05
C HIS A 4 -44.67 30.19 -95.39
N GLU A 5 -45.44 31.28 -95.49
CA GLU A 5 -46.84 31.34 -95.03
C GLU A 5 -47.72 30.27 -95.69
N THR A 6 -47.68 30.14 -97.02
CA THR A 6 -48.48 29.13 -97.73
C THR A 6 -48.04 27.69 -97.43
N PHE A 7 -46.77 27.50 -97.04
CA PHE A 7 -46.26 26.23 -96.55
C PHE A 7 -46.78 25.92 -95.15
N ALA A 8 -46.71 26.87 -94.21
CA ALA A 8 -47.27 26.73 -92.87
C ALA A 8 -48.80 26.47 -92.90
N GLN A 9 -49.54 27.20 -93.74
CA GLN A 9 -50.97 26.98 -93.95
C GLN A 9 -51.28 25.57 -94.46
N LYS A 10 -50.50 25.05 -95.42
CA LYS A 10 -50.62 23.66 -95.89
C LYS A 10 -50.29 22.66 -94.79
N LEU A 11 -49.25 22.88 -93.99
CA LEU A 11 -48.96 22.01 -92.83
C LEU A 11 -50.13 21.98 -91.84
N TYR A 12 -50.73 23.13 -91.51
CA TYR A 12 -51.91 23.17 -90.64
C TYR A 12 -53.09 22.40 -91.23
N GLN A 13 -53.36 22.53 -92.54
CA GLN A 13 -54.45 21.82 -93.23
C GLN A 13 -54.21 20.30 -93.26
N THR A 14 -53.01 19.86 -93.63
CA THR A 14 -52.67 18.42 -93.76
C THR A 14 -52.59 17.72 -92.42
N PHE A 15 -52.01 18.36 -91.40
CA PHE A 15 -51.68 17.71 -90.12
C PHE A 15 -52.58 18.10 -88.94
N GLN A 16 -53.69 18.82 -89.16
CA GLN A 16 -54.62 19.29 -88.12
C GLN A 16 -55.07 18.18 -87.14
N LYS A 17 -55.25 16.95 -87.62
CA LYS A 17 -55.73 15.79 -86.83
C LYS A 17 -54.58 14.95 -86.24
N HIS A 18 -53.32 15.28 -86.50
CA HIS A 18 -52.19 14.44 -86.14
C HIS A 18 -51.68 14.73 -84.71
N LYS A 19 -51.77 13.74 -83.81
CA LYS A 19 -51.48 13.87 -82.37
C LYS A 19 -50.10 14.42 -81.97
N ARG A 20 -49.13 14.47 -82.89
CA ARG A 20 -47.78 15.04 -82.64
C ARG A 20 -47.53 16.38 -83.33
N PHE A 21 -48.52 16.95 -84.01
CA PHE A 21 -48.41 18.26 -84.67
C PHE A 21 -49.28 19.26 -83.90
N VAL A 22 -48.69 20.38 -83.51
CA VAL A 22 -49.34 21.43 -82.71
C VAL A 22 -49.27 22.75 -83.48
N LYS A 23 -50.40 23.44 -83.58
CA LYS A 23 -50.46 24.80 -84.11
C LYS A 23 -50.29 25.79 -82.94
N PRO A 24 -49.24 26.63 -82.93
CA PRO A 24 -49.08 27.70 -81.94
C PRO A 24 -50.28 28.66 -81.95
N LYS A 25 -50.64 29.19 -80.77
CA LYS A 25 -51.79 30.11 -80.63
C LYS A 25 -51.50 31.54 -81.07
N LEU A 26 -50.25 32.00 -80.92
CA LEU A 26 -49.87 33.40 -81.16
C LEU A 26 -49.28 33.63 -82.57
N SER A 27 -48.54 32.65 -83.11
CA SER A 27 -47.91 32.77 -84.42
C SER A 27 -48.82 32.28 -85.56
N ARG A 28 -48.68 32.91 -86.73
CA ARG A 28 -49.39 32.54 -87.97
C ARG A 28 -48.55 31.68 -88.91
N THR A 29 -47.24 31.67 -88.73
CA THR A 29 -46.24 31.03 -89.62
C THR A 29 -45.49 29.87 -88.94
N ASP A 30 -45.38 29.87 -87.61
CA ASP A 30 -44.64 28.82 -86.90
C ASP A 30 -45.50 27.57 -86.70
N PHE A 31 -44.87 26.40 -86.64
CA PHE A 31 -45.51 25.14 -86.29
C PHE A 31 -44.70 24.41 -85.22
N ALA A 32 -45.36 23.61 -84.38
CA ALA A 32 -44.68 22.86 -83.33
C ALA A 32 -44.88 21.34 -83.50
N ILE A 33 -43.85 20.58 -83.12
CA ILE A 33 -43.86 19.11 -83.17
C ILE A 33 -43.59 18.56 -81.78
N ALA A 34 -44.41 17.62 -81.33
CA ALA A 34 -44.20 16.86 -80.12
C ALA A 34 -43.23 15.69 -80.39
N HIS A 35 -41.94 15.92 -80.12
CA HIS A 35 -40.91 14.88 -80.11
C HIS A 35 -40.96 14.10 -78.79
N TYR A 36 -40.27 12.95 -78.72
CA TYR A 36 -40.15 12.19 -77.46
C TYR A 36 -39.49 12.99 -76.33
N ALA A 37 -38.67 13.98 -76.70
CA ALA A 37 -37.97 14.88 -75.79
C ALA A 37 -38.81 16.07 -75.26
N GLY A 38 -39.99 16.32 -75.86
CA GLY A 38 -40.82 17.50 -75.62
C GLY A 38 -41.33 18.15 -76.91
N GLU A 39 -42.12 19.21 -76.77
CA GLU A 39 -42.58 20.04 -77.88
C GLU A 39 -41.47 20.99 -78.34
N VAL A 40 -41.24 21.07 -79.66
CA VAL A 40 -40.27 21.96 -80.30
C VAL A 40 -40.99 22.85 -81.30
N LEU A 41 -40.78 24.16 -81.18
CA LEU A 41 -41.30 25.18 -82.09
C LEU A 41 -40.34 25.37 -83.28
N TYR A 42 -40.89 25.37 -84.49
CA TYR A 42 -40.17 25.58 -85.74
C TYR A 42 -40.74 26.79 -86.48
N GLN A 43 -39.87 27.76 -86.78
CA GLN A 43 -40.21 28.92 -87.59
C GLN A 43 -40.14 28.54 -89.06
N SER A 44 -41.21 28.76 -89.84
CA SER A 44 -41.24 28.34 -91.26
C SER A 44 -40.47 29.28 -92.21
N ASP A 45 -39.97 30.39 -91.69
CA ASP A 45 -39.18 31.37 -92.45
C ASP A 45 -37.94 30.72 -93.07
N GLN A 46 -37.68 31.03 -94.34
CA GLN A 46 -36.60 30.46 -95.15
C GLN A 46 -36.63 28.92 -95.35
N PHE A 47 -37.59 28.16 -94.80
CA PHE A 47 -37.64 26.68 -94.96
C PHE A 47 -37.66 26.27 -96.44
N LEU A 48 -38.49 26.93 -97.25
CA LEU A 48 -38.62 26.61 -98.68
C LEU A 48 -37.33 26.91 -99.45
N ASP A 49 -36.57 27.93 -99.05
CA ASP A 49 -35.39 28.37 -99.79
C ASP A 49 -34.15 27.58 -99.38
N LYS A 50 -33.98 27.31 -98.08
CA LYS A 50 -32.97 26.38 -97.57
C LYS A 50 -33.15 24.98 -98.14
N ASN A 51 -34.38 24.48 -98.25
CA ASN A 51 -34.64 23.13 -98.77
C ASN A 51 -34.47 22.99 -100.30
N LYS A 52 -34.32 24.09 -101.07
CA LYS A 52 -34.17 24.03 -102.53
C LYS A 52 -32.80 23.56 -103.01
N ASP A 53 -31.74 23.80 -102.22
CA ASP A 53 -30.36 23.44 -102.59
C ASP A 53 -29.97 23.92 -104.00
N TYR A 54 -30.39 25.15 -104.35
CA TYR A 54 -30.35 25.62 -105.74
C TYR A 54 -28.93 25.98 -106.18
N VAL A 55 -28.26 25.00 -106.78
CA VAL A 55 -27.03 25.17 -107.54
C VAL A 55 -27.39 25.62 -108.96
N VAL A 56 -26.76 26.71 -109.40
CA VAL A 56 -26.81 27.21 -110.79
C VAL A 56 -25.97 26.25 -111.66
N ALA A 57 -26.56 25.67 -112.70
CA ALA A 57 -25.91 24.64 -113.51
C ALA A 57 -24.67 25.19 -114.23
N GLU A 58 -24.79 26.40 -114.74
CA GLU A 58 -23.76 27.19 -115.41
C GLU A 58 -22.53 27.42 -114.50
N HIS A 59 -22.74 27.52 -113.18
CA HIS A 59 -21.65 27.60 -112.20
C HIS A 59 -20.98 26.23 -111.98
N GLN A 60 -21.75 25.14 -111.97
CA GLN A 60 -21.20 23.79 -111.84
C GLN A 60 -20.39 23.40 -113.08
N GLU A 61 -20.88 23.73 -114.28
CA GLU A 61 -20.17 23.54 -115.55
C GLU A 61 -18.85 24.32 -115.56
N LEU A 62 -18.87 25.61 -115.22
CA LEU A 62 -17.68 26.46 -115.10
C LEU A 62 -16.64 25.89 -114.11
N LEU A 63 -17.08 25.33 -112.99
CA LEU A 63 -16.20 24.72 -111.99
C LEU A 63 -15.64 23.36 -112.45
N SER A 64 -16.44 22.55 -113.16
CA SER A 64 -15.97 21.29 -113.77
C SER A 64 -14.95 21.53 -114.90
N ALA A 65 -15.11 22.63 -115.64
CA ALA A 65 -14.18 23.06 -116.70
C ALA A 65 -12.92 23.77 -116.17
N SER A 66 -12.73 23.80 -114.85
CA SER A 66 -11.57 24.44 -114.22
C SER A 66 -10.26 23.74 -114.59
N ARG A 67 -9.24 24.54 -114.97
CA ARG A 67 -7.88 24.04 -115.24
C ARG A 67 -7.18 23.50 -113.98
N CYS A 68 -7.74 23.71 -112.79
CA CYS A 68 -7.25 23.13 -111.55
C CYS A 68 -7.92 21.77 -111.30
N SER A 69 -7.14 20.69 -111.40
CA SER A 69 -7.62 19.31 -111.22
C SER A 69 -8.31 19.06 -109.87
N PHE A 70 -7.88 19.74 -108.81
CA PHE A 70 -8.55 19.70 -107.51
C PHE A 70 -9.96 20.30 -107.54
N ILE A 71 -10.17 21.40 -108.28
CA ILE A 71 -11.49 22.04 -108.40
C ILE A 71 -12.40 21.20 -109.30
N ALA A 72 -11.91 20.77 -110.46
CA ALA A 72 -12.66 19.90 -111.36
C ALA A 72 -13.06 18.58 -110.68
N GLY A 73 -12.18 18.00 -109.85
CA GLY A 73 -12.46 16.78 -109.08
C GLY A 73 -13.49 16.93 -107.96
N LEU A 74 -13.76 18.16 -107.47
CA LEU A 74 -14.83 18.44 -106.50
C LEU A 74 -16.21 18.60 -107.17
N PHE A 75 -16.24 18.92 -108.46
CA PHE A 75 -17.45 19.14 -109.25
C PHE A 75 -17.48 18.21 -110.47
N PRO A 76 -17.60 16.87 -110.27
CA PRO A 76 -17.68 15.93 -111.38
C PRO A 76 -18.90 16.23 -112.26
N PRO A 77 -18.81 15.96 -113.59
CA PRO A 77 -19.95 16.08 -114.47
C PRO A 77 -21.07 15.12 -114.05
N PRO A 78 -22.35 15.52 -114.17
CA PRO A 78 -23.46 14.62 -113.92
C PRO A 78 -23.44 13.45 -114.92
N PRO A 79 -23.84 12.22 -114.52
CA PRO A 79 -23.95 11.10 -115.46
C PRO A 79 -25.00 11.41 -116.53
N GLU A 80 -24.64 11.22 -117.81
CA GLU A 80 -25.43 11.69 -118.97
C GLU A 80 -26.80 10.99 -119.10
N GLU A 81 -27.02 9.86 -118.43
CA GLU A 81 -28.27 9.12 -118.44
C GLU A 81 -29.31 9.63 -117.41
N THR A 82 -30.02 10.73 -117.72
CA THR A 82 -31.45 10.86 -117.32
C THR A 82 -32.17 11.97 -118.09
N SER A 83 -32.64 11.64 -119.30
CA SER A 83 -33.42 12.58 -120.11
C SER A 83 -34.78 12.92 -119.46
N LYS A 84 -35.20 14.19 -119.64
CA LYS A 84 -36.57 14.71 -119.42
C LYS A 84 -37.15 14.73 -117.99
N SER A 85 -36.42 14.39 -116.93
CA SER A 85 -36.76 14.90 -115.58
C SER A 85 -35.55 15.08 -114.67
N SER A 86 -35.07 16.32 -114.53
CA SER A 86 -34.24 16.70 -113.38
C SER A 86 -35.13 16.67 -112.13
N LYS A 87 -35.10 15.54 -111.41
CA LYS A 87 -35.90 15.32 -110.20
C LYS A 87 -35.31 16.15 -109.06
N PHE A 88 -35.83 17.36 -108.90
CA PHE A 88 -35.53 18.32 -107.83
C PHE A 88 -35.25 17.62 -106.49
N SER A 89 -33.97 17.49 -106.17
CA SER A 89 -33.46 16.66 -105.08
C SER A 89 -33.24 17.51 -103.83
N SER A 90 -34.34 17.92 -103.20
CA SER A 90 -34.32 18.79 -102.02
C SER A 90 -33.48 18.22 -100.87
N ILE A 91 -32.89 19.09 -100.03
CA ILE A 91 -32.03 18.68 -98.90
C ILE A 91 -32.75 17.67 -98.00
N GLY A 92 -34.02 17.89 -97.67
CA GLY A 92 -34.81 16.98 -96.86
C GLY A 92 -34.98 15.57 -97.46
N ALA A 93 -34.96 15.44 -98.78
CA ALA A 93 -35.00 14.14 -99.47
C ALA A 93 -33.63 13.44 -99.40
N ARG A 94 -32.54 14.16 -99.71
CA ARG A 94 -31.16 13.66 -99.61
C ARG A 94 -30.82 13.20 -98.19
N PHE A 95 -31.12 14.04 -97.20
CA PHE A 95 -30.93 13.73 -95.78
C PHE A 95 -31.76 12.53 -95.32
N LYS A 96 -33.02 12.41 -95.77
CA LYS A 96 -33.85 11.22 -95.47
C LYS A 96 -33.22 9.94 -96.03
N GLN A 97 -32.69 9.96 -97.24
CA GLN A 97 -32.03 8.78 -97.85
C GLN A 97 -30.74 8.40 -97.11
N GLN A 98 -29.90 9.39 -96.78
CA GLN A 98 -28.68 9.18 -95.98
C GLN A 98 -28.99 8.64 -94.57
N LEU A 99 -30.01 9.21 -93.91
CA LEU A 99 -30.45 8.75 -92.58
C LEU A 99 -31.03 7.33 -92.64
N GLN A 100 -31.75 6.96 -93.69
CA GLN A 100 -32.25 5.59 -93.87
C GLN A 100 -31.09 4.60 -94.00
N ALA A 101 -30.11 4.86 -94.89
CA ALA A 101 -28.95 4.00 -95.05
C ALA A 101 -28.10 3.86 -93.77
N LEU A 102 -27.98 4.94 -92.98
CA LEU A 102 -27.36 4.89 -91.65
C LEU A 102 -28.16 4.03 -90.68
N MET A 103 -29.49 4.17 -90.63
CA MET A 103 -30.35 3.35 -89.77
C MET A 103 -30.32 1.87 -90.17
N ASP A 104 -30.31 1.56 -91.46
CA ASP A 104 -30.22 0.18 -91.96
C ASP A 104 -28.87 -0.45 -91.60
N THR A 105 -27.78 0.32 -91.68
CA THR A 105 -26.44 -0.07 -91.21
C THR A 105 -26.42 -0.32 -89.69
N LEU A 106 -27.03 0.56 -88.89
CA LEU A 106 -27.08 0.40 -87.43
C LEU A 106 -27.94 -0.81 -87.03
N ASN A 107 -29.06 -1.04 -87.72
CA ASN A 107 -29.97 -2.16 -87.47
C ASN A 107 -29.35 -3.55 -87.77
N SER A 108 -28.25 -3.62 -88.53
CA SER A 108 -27.51 -4.88 -88.76
C SER A 108 -26.44 -5.16 -87.69
N THR A 109 -26.26 -4.27 -86.71
CA THR A 109 -25.24 -4.34 -85.66
C THR A 109 -25.87 -4.43 -84.25
N GLU A 110 -25.09 -4.85 -83.23
CA GLU A 110 -25.52 -4.74 -81.83
C GLU A 110 -25.27 -3.31 -81.29
N PRO A 111 -26.31 -2.56 -80.88
CA PRO A 111 -26.16 -1.14 -80.55
C PRO A 111 -25.77 -0.90 -79.09
N HIS A 112 -24.52 -0.50 -78.86
CA HIS A 112 -24.04 -0.06 -77.55
C HIS A 112 -24.28 1.45 -77.35
N TYR A 113 -25.02 1.83 -76.29
CA TYR A 113 -25.48 3.21 -76.07
C TYR A 113 -24.64 3.97 -75.03
N ILE A 114 -23.82 4.92 -75.48
CA ILE A 114 -23.19 5.94 -74.63
C ILE A 114 -24.06 7.21 -74.63
N ARG A 115 -24.29 7.81 -73.45
CA ARG A 115 -25.11 9.02 -73.28
C ARG A 115 -24.32 10.10 -72.53
N CYS A 116 -23.73 11.02 -73.28
CA CYS A 116 -23.01 12.17 -72.72
C CYS A 116 -23.97 13.16 -72.04
N VAL A 117 -23.55 13.72 -70.90
CA VAL A 117 -24.32 14.70 -70.12
C VAL A 117 -23.39 15.85 -69.72
N LYS A 118 -23.74 17.09 -70.09
CA LYS A 118 -23.04 18.31 -69.69
C LYS A 118 -23.49 18.70 -68.28
N PRO A 119 -22.63 18.68 -67.25
CA PRO A 119 -23.05 18.86 -65.86
C PRO A 119 -23.40 20.32 -65.51
N ASN A 120 -22.80 21.30 -66.19
CA ASN A 120 -23.07 22.73 -66.03
C ASN A 120 -22.72 23.50 -67.30
N ASN A 121 -23.32 24.68 -67.50
CA ASN A 121 -23.03 25.52 -68.66
C ASN A 121 -21.76 26.35 -68.53
N VAL A 122 -21.26 26.55 -67.31
CA VAL A 122 -20.05 27.33 -66.98
C VAL A 122 -18.73 26.59 -67.30
N LEU A 123 -18.80 25.33 -67.76
CA LEU A 123 -17.67 24.45 -68.08
C LEU A 123 -16.68 24.20 -66.92
N LYS A 124 -17.15 24.29 -65.67
CA LYS A 124 -16.31 24.09 -64.47
C LYS A 124 -16.45 22.68 -63.88
N PRO A 125 -15.39 22.09 -63.30
CA PRO A 125 -15.50 20.82 -62.57
C PRO A 125 -16.37 20.98 -61.31
N ALA A 126 -16.96 19.87 -60.85
CA ALA A 126 -17.77 19.76 -59.62
C ALA A 126 -19.04 20.64 -59.50
N ILE A 127 -19.36 21.50 -60.48
CA ILE A 127 -20.65 22.21 -60.54
C ILE A 127 -21.69 21.32 -61.26
N PHE A 128 -22.86 21.16 -60.66
CA PHE A 128 -23.95 20.33 -61.21
C PHE A 128 -25.28 21.11 -61.24
N GLU A 129 -25.71 21.50 -62.44
CA GLU A 129 -26.92 22.29 -62.67
C GLU A 129 -28.13 21.35 -62.84
N ASN A 130 -28.77 21.00 -61.71
CA ASN A 130 -29.90 20.05 -61.64
C ASN A 130 -30.93 20.20 -62.77
N VAL A 131 -31.37 21.42 -63.08
CA VAL A 131 -32.39 21.68 -64.12
C VAL A 131 -31.87 21.32 -65.51
N ASN A 132 -30.65 21.75 -65.84
CA ASN A 132 -30.04 21.52 -67.15
C ASN A 132 -29.68 20.04 -67.35
N VAL A 133 -29.26 19.34 -66.30
CA VAL A 133 -29.04 17.88 -66.36
C VAL A 133 -30.36 17.11 -66.45
N MET A 134 -31.38 17.47 -65.67
CA MET A 134 -32.70 16.83 -65.76
C MET A 134 -33.35 17.01 -67.14
N GLN A 135 -33.18 18.17 -67.78
CA GLN A 135 -33.64 18.38 -69.15
C GLN A 135 -32.84 17.53 -70.14
N GLN A 136 -31.52 17.41 -70.01
CA GLN A 136 -30.73 16.48 -70.83
C GLN A 136 -31.13 15.01 -70.64
N LEU A 137 -31.47 14.57 -69.43
CA LEU A 137 -31.94 13.20 -69.16
C LEU A 137 -33.34 12.91 -69.73
N ARG A 138 -34.19 13.94 -69.88
CA ARG A 138 -35.43 13.86 -70.67
C ARG A 138 -35.13 13.77 -72.16
N CYS A 139 -34.37 14.73 -72.69
CA CYS A 139 -34.08 14.82 -74.12
C CYS A 139 -33.22 13.66 -74.65
N GLY A 140 -32.38 13.05 -73.81
CA GLY A 140 -31.61 11.83 -74.13
C GLY A 140 -32.38 10.51 -73.98
N GLY A 141 -33.67 10.56 -73.61
CA GLY A 141 -34.53 9.38 -73.44
C GLY A 141 -34.24 8.51 -72.21
N VAL A 142 -33.29 8.91 -71.35
CA VAL A 142 -32.84 8.12 -70.20
C VAL A 142 -33.97 7.88 -69.20
N LEU A 143 -34.76 8.92 -68.89
CA LEU A 143 -35.91 8.79 -68.00
C LEU A 143 -37.01 7.87 -68.57
N GLU A 144 -37.15 7.80 -69.90
CA GLU A 144 -38.12 6.92 -70.56
C GLU A 144 -37.68 5.46 -70.54
N ALA A 145 -36.38 5.20 -70.78
CA ALA A 145 -35.79 3.87 -70.59
C ALA A 145 -35.90 3.39 -69.12
N ILE A 146 -35.74 4.29 -68.16
CA ILE A 146 -35.99 4.01 -66.73
C ILE A 146 -37.49 3.75 -66.49
N ARG A 147 -38.41 4.53 -67.06
CA ARG A 147 -39.86 4.35 -66.92
C ARG A 147 -40.30 2.96 -67.39
N ILE A 148 -39.83 2.52 -68.57
CA ILE A 148 -40.07 1.18 -69.11
C ILE A 148 -39.44 0.11 -68.21
N SER A 149 -38.20 0.32 -67.73
CA SER A 149 -37.53 -0.61 -66.82
C SER A 149 -38.25 -0.79 -65.49
N CYS A 150 -38.84 0.28 -64.95
CA CYS A 150 -39.63 0.27 -63.72
C CYS A 150 -41.03 -0.34 -63.90
N ALA A 151 -41.64 -0.21 -65.08
CA ALA A 151 -42.87 -0.92 -65.44
C ALA A 151 -42.65 -2.44 -65.60
N GLY A 152 -41.40 -2.86 -65.85
CA GLY A 152 -40.94 -4.24 -65.76
C GLY A 152 -40.41 -4.60 -64.37
N TYR A 153 -39.20 -5.16 -64.34
CA TYR A 153 -38.48 -5.59 -63.13
C TYR A 153 -37.16 -4.80 -63.01
N PRO A 154 -37.17 -3.65 -62.33
CA PRO A 154 -35.99 -2.79 -62.23
C PRO A 154 -34.92 -3.37 -61.31
N THR A 155 -35.29 -4.13 -60.28
CA THR A 155 -34.35 -4.76 -59.36
C THR A 155 -34.12 -6.22 -59.74
N ARG A 156 -32.84 -6.58 -59.95
CA ARG A 156 -32.39 -7.90 -60.41
C ARG A 156 -31.19 -8.31 -59.55
N ARG A 157 -31.23 -9.49 -58.93
CA ARG A 157 -30.16 -10.00 -58.04
C ARG A 157 -29.88 -11.47 -58.33
N THR A 158 -28.64 -11.92 -58.21
CA THR A 158 -28.32 -13.36 -58.24
C THR A 158 -28.96 -14.08 -57.05
N PHE A 159 -29.16 -15.40 -57.16
CA PHE A 159 -29.72 -16.17 -56.05
C PHE A 159 -28.81 -16.11 -54.80
N TYR A 160 -27.51 -16.36 -54.97
CA TYR A 160 -26.50 -16.11 -53.94
C TYR A 160 -26.60 -14.73 -53.24
N GLU A 161 -26.61 -13.61 -53.98
CA GLU A 161 -26.74 -12.27 -53.39
C GLU A 161 -28.05 -12.10 -52.60
N PHE A 162 -29.14 -12.67 -53.11
CA PHE A 162 -30.45 -12.60 -52.48
C PHE A 162 -30.47 -13.43 -51.18
N LEU A 163 -29.95 -14.66 -51.20
CA LEU A 163 -29.87 -15.54 -50.03
C LEU A 163 -28.93 -14.98 -48.95
N HIS A 164 -27.74 -14.52 -49.33
CA HIS A 164 -26.80 -13.92 -48.39
C HIS A 164 -27.37 -12.66 -47.70
N ARG A 165 -28.12 -11.82 -48.42
CA ARG A 165 -28.76 -10.63 -47.84
C ARG A 165 -30.00 -10.97 -47.02
N PHE A 166 -30.89 -11.82 -47.54
CA PHE A 166 -32.25 -12.00 -47.01
C PHE A 166 -32.53 -13.35 -46.35
N GLY A 167 -31.57 -14.27 -46.29
CA GLY A 167 -31.73 -15.57 -45.64
C GLY A 167 -32.21 -15.50 -44.19
N ILE A 168 -31.76 -14.49 -43.45
CA ILE A 168 -32.20 -14.19 -42.07
C ILE A 168 -33.73 -13.96 -41.94
N LEU A 169 -34.44 -13.67 -43.04
CA LEU A 169 -35.90 -13.54 -43.06
C LEU A 169 -36.63 -14.88 -42.92
N ALA A 170 -35.98 -15.99 -43.25
CA ALA A 170 -36.48 -17.36 -43.11
C ALA A 170 -35.31 -18.36 -43.02
N PRO A 171 -34.67 -18.54 -41.85
CA PRO A 171 -33.54 -19.46 -41.68
C PRO A 171 -33.85 -20.88 -42.13
N ASP A 172 -35.06 -21.36 -41.80
CA ASP A 172 -35.61 -22.67 -42.18
C ASP A 172 -35.85 -22.83 -43.71
N ALA A 173 -35.68 -21.77 -44.51
CA ALA A 173 -35.62 -21.87 -45.98
C ALA A 173 -34.20 -22.13 -46.53
N ILE A 174 -33.17 -22.10 -45.68
CA ILE A 174 -31.74 -22.36 -45.99
C ILE A 174 -31.23 -23.62 -45.28
N GLU A 175 -31.83 -23.99 -44.14
CA GLU A 175 -31.39 -25.05 -43.23
C GLU A 175 -31.41 -26.49 -43.81
N GLY A 176 -31.97 -26.68 -45.01
CA GLY A 176 -31.90 -27.91 -45.78
C GLY A 176 -31.19 -27.71 -47.12
N ASN A 177 -30.45 -28.74 -47.58
CA ASN A 177 -29.68 -28.74 -48.83
C ASN A 177 -30.59 -28.64 -50.08
N CYS A 178 -30.97 -27.41 -50.42
CA CYS A 178 -31.98 -27.07 -51.43
C CYS A 178 -31.39 -26.15 -52.50
N ASP A 179 -31.84 -26.32 -53.74
CA ASP A 179 -31.57 -25.41 -54.85
C ASP A 179 -31.76 -23.94 -54.43
N GLU A 180 -30.76 -23.09 -54.69
CA GLU A 180 -30.79 -21.66 -54.36
C GLU A 180 -32.06 -20.97 -54.89
N LYS A 181 -32.54 -21.41 -56.05
CA LYS A 181 -33.77 -20.92 -56.68
C LYS A 181 -35.02 -21.24 -55.84
N ALA A 182 -35.08 -22.45 -55.27
CA ALA A 182 -36.15 -22.87 -54.38
C ALA A 182 -36.07 -22.16 -53.01
N ALA A 183 -34.87 -21.96 -52.46
CA ALA A 183 -34.66 -21.18 -51.26
C ALA A 183 -35.11 -19.71 -51.45
N CYS A 184 -34.74 -19.07 -52.56
CA CYS A 184 -35.22 -17.73 -52.93
C CYS A 184 -36.74 -17.67 -53.01
N LYS A 185 -37.37 -18.66 -53.67
CA LYS A 185 -38.82 -18.76 -53.80
C LYS A 185 -39.50 -18.83 -52.43
N ARG A 186 -39.06 -19.74 -51.55
CA ARG A 186 -39.60 -19.90 -50.18
C ARG A 186 -39.50 -18.63 -49.34
N ILE A 187 -38.41 -17.86 -49.43
CA ILE A 187 -38.26 -16.58 -48.71
C ILE A 187 -39.32 -15.56 -49.18
N LEU A 188 -39.53 -15.44 -50.49
CA LEU A 188 -40.49 -14.49 -51.07
C LEU A 188 -41.94 -14.87 -50.74
N GLU A 189 -42.28 -16.15 -50.84
CA GLU A 189 -43.59 -16.69 -50.50
C GLU A 189 -43.89 -16.60 -48.99
N LYS A 190 -42.95 -16.96 -48.12
CA LYS A 190 -43.09 -16.85 -46.65
C LYS A 190 -43.18 -15.38 -46.16
N LYS A 191 -42.92 -14.39 -47.03
CA LYS A 191 -43.17 -12.96 -46.77
C LYS A 191 -44.40 -12.39 -47.50
N GLY A 192 -45.06 -13.18 -48.36
CA GLY A 192 -46.30 -12.77 -49.04
C GLY A 192 -46.11 -11.70 -50.12
N LEU A 193 -44.93 -11.64 -50.76
CA LEU A 193 -44.68 -10.67 -51.83
C LEU A 193 -45.41 -11.08 -53.11
N ILE A 194 -46.16 -10.15 -53.71
CA ILE A 194 -46.96 -10.41 -54.92
C ILE A 194 -46.20 -9.91 -56.17
N GLY A 195 -46.20 -10.71 -57.24
CA GLY A 195 -45.71 -10.26 -58.55
C GLY A 195 -44.19 -10.13 -58.68
N PHE A 196 -43.42 -10.85 -57.87
CA PHE A 196 -42.01 -11.14 -58.15
C PHE A 196 -41.89 -12.19 -59.28
N GLN A 197 -40.69 -12.34 -59.85
CA GLN A 197 -40.38 -13.40 -60.83
C GLN A 197 -39.01 -14.03 -60.57
N ILE A 198 -38.83 -15.28 -61.00
CA ILE A 198 -37.61 -16.07 -60.77
C ILE A 198 -37.10 -16.59 -62.11
N GLY A 199 -35.95 -16.08 -62.55
CA GLY A 199 -35.32 -16.46 -63.83
C GLY A 199 -34.48 -17.74 -63.74
N LYS A 200 -33.53 -17.88 -64.67
CA LYS A 200 -32.55 -19.00 -64.65
C LYS A 200 -31.45 -18.82 -63.59
N THR A 201 -30.99 -17.59 -63.35
CA THR A 201 -29.84 -17.28 -62.47
C THR A 201 -30.08 -16.09 -61.52
N LYS A 202 -31.23 -15.42 -61.64
CA LYS A 202 -31.53 -14.15 -60.94
C LYS A 202 -32.99 -14.07 -60.49
N VAL A 203 -33.21 -13.46 -59.33
CA VAL A 203 -34.51 -12.99 -58.84
C VAL A 203 -34.82 -11.63 -59.46
N PHE A 204 -36.07 -11.45 -59.89
CA PHE A 204 -36.60 -10.23 -60.50
C PHE A 204 -37.70 -9.65 -59.61
N LEU A 205 -37.50 -8.40 -59.16
CA LEU A 205 -38.36 -7.72 -58.21
C LEU A 205 -38.90 -6.41 -58.80
N ARG A 206 -40.13 -6.07 -58.43
CA ARG A 206 -40.77 -4.79 -58.77
C ARG A 206 -40.16 -3.65 -57.95
N ALA A 207 -40.47 -2.41 -58.33
CA ALA A 207 -40.14 -1.24 -57.53
C ALA A 207 -40.71 -1.38 -56.09
N GLY A 208 -40.01 -0.83 -55.10
CA GLY A 208 -40.40 -0.91 -53.68
C GLY A 208 -40.06 -2.22 -52.96
N GLN A 209 -40.24 -3.39 -53.61
CA GLN A 209 -40.12 -4.71 -52.95
C GLN A 209 -38.76 -4.97 -52.29
N MET A 210 -37.67 -4.47 -52.85
CA MET A 210 -36.33 -4.54 -52.25
C MET A 210 -36.26 -3.77 -50.91
N ALA A 211 -36.85 -2.56 -50.86
CA ALA A 211 -36.90 -1.76 -49.64
C ALA A 211 -37.82 -2.37 -48.58
N GLU A 212 -38.91 -3.03 -49.00
CA GLU A 212 -39.80 -3.77 -48.09
C GLU A 212 -39.07 -4.97 -47.44
N LEU A 213 -38.31 -5.73 -48.23
CA LEU A 213 -37.46 -6.81 -47.72
C LEU A 213 -36.37 -6.29 -46.77
N ASP A 214 -35.72 -5.17 -47.08
CA ASP A 214 -34.74 -4.53 -46.22
C ASP A 214 -35.35 -3.97 -44.92
N ALA A 215 -36.58 -3.46 -44.95
CA ALA A 215 -37.32 -3.03 -43.76
C ALA A 215 -37.61 -4.21 -42.83
N ARG A 216 -38.21 -5.28 -43.36
CA ARG A 216 -38.45 -6.54 -42.62
C ARG A 216 -37.14 -7.16 -42.09
N ARG A 217 -36.04 -7.04 -42.83
CA ARG A 217 -34.69 -7.52 -42.42
C ARG A 217 -34.16 -6.70 -41.24
N THR A 218 -34.35 -5.39 -41.28
CA THR A 218 -33.94 -4.46 -40.22
C THR A 218 -34.74 -4.68 -38.94
N GLU A 219 -36.03 -5.02 -39.04
CA GLU A 219 -36.87 -5.41 -37.91
C GLU A 219 -36.36 -6.68 -37.20
N VAL A 220 -36.12 -7.77 -37.95
CA VAL A 220 -35.59 -9.03 -37.39
C VAL A 220 -34.24 -8.80 -36.70
N LEU A 221 -33.33 -8.06 -37.33
CA LEU A 221 -32.05 -7.67 -36.74
C LEU A 221 -32.22 -6.81 -35.47
N SER A 222 -33.21 -5.91 -35.44
CA SER A 222 -33.54 -5.08 -34.26
C SER A 222 -34.02 -5.94 -33.09
N VAL A 223 -34.88 -6.93 -33.33
CA VAL A 223 -35.36 -7.86 -32.29
C VAL A 223 -34.22 -8.74 -31.75
N ALA A 224 -33.37 -9.27 -32.62
CA ALA A 224 -32.19 -10.03 -32.22
C ALA A 224 -31.21 -9.16 -31.38
N ALA A 225 -30.91 -7.94 -31.84
CA ALA A 225 -30.06 -7.00 -31.12
C ALA A 225 -30.63 -6.62 -29.75
N LYS A 226 -31.93 -6.31 -29.64
CA LYS A 226 -32.61 -6.05 -28.37
C LYS A 226 -32.51 -7.24 -27.42
N THR A 227 -32.65 -8.46 -27.92
CA THR A 227 -32.54 -9.70 -27.13
C THR A 227 -31.14 -9.88 -26.56
N ILE A 228 -30.11 -9.75 -27.40
CA ILE A 228 -28.69 -9.83 -27.01
C ILE A 228 -28.35 -8.73 -25.99
N GLN A 229 -28.70 -7.47 -26.28
CA GLN A 229 -28.51 -6.34 -25.38
C GLN A 229 -29.21 -6.55 -24.03
N GLY A 230 -30.43 -7.09 -24.02
CA GLY A 230 -31.17 -7.43 -22.80
C GLY A 230 -30.41 -8.45 -21.94
N LYS A 231 -29.98 -9.58 -22.53
CA LYS A 231 -29.21 -10.60 -21.80
C LYS A 231 -27.87 -10.06 -21.27
N ILE A 232 -27.14 -9.25 -22.05
CA ILE A 232 -25.88 -8.62 -21.63
C ILE A 232 -26.10 -7.61 -20.49
N ARG A 233 -27.11 -6.73 -20.59
CA ARG A 233 -27.46 -5.78 -19.52
C ARG A 233 -27.82 -6.51 -18.23
N THR A 234 -28.64 -7.57 -18.30
CA THR A 234 -28.98 -8.42 -17.15
C THR A 234 -27.75 -9.10 -16.55
N HIS A 235 -26.82 -9.62 -17.37
CA HIS A 235 -25.56 -10.20 -16.88
C HIS A 235 -24.72 -9.16 -16.12
N ILE A 236 -24.52 -7.97 -16.70
CA ILE A 236 -23.74 -6.88 -16.08
C ILE A 236 -24.35 -6.47 -14.75
N MET A 237 -25.67 -6.27 -14.68
CA MET A 237 -26.33 -5.88 -13.44
C MET A 237 -26.34 -7.00 -12.39
N ARG A 238 -26.50 -8.26 -12.79
CA ARG A 238 -26.35 -9.42 -11.88
C ARG A 238 -24.93 -9.50 -11.31
N LYS A 239 -23.90 -9.27 -12.13
CA LYS A 239 -22.48 -9.25 -11.68
C LYS A 239 -22.25 -8.12 -10.67
N LYS A 240 -22.74 -6.90 -10.94
CA LYS A 240 -22.69 -5.76 -10.00
C LYS A 240 -23.43 -6.05 -8.70
N PHE A 241 -24.66 -6.55 -8.75
CA PHE A 241 -25.47 -6.88 -7.58
C PHE A 241 -24.82 -7.96 -6.70
N VAL A 242 -24.28 -9.03 -7.29
CA VAL A 242 -23.57 -10.08 -6.53
C VAL A 242 -22.31 -9.53 -5.85
N SER A 243 -21.57 -8.64 -6.53
CA SER A 243 -20.41 -7.96 -5.93
C SER A 243 -20.80 -7.08 -4.74
N LEU A 244 -21.83 -6.24 -4.90
CA LEU A 244 -22.35 -5.37 -3.85
C LEU A 244 -22.85 -6.18 -2.65
N ARG A 245 -23.65 -7.24 -2.90
CA ARG A 245 -24.16 -8.14 -1.85
C ARG A 245 -23.02 -8.79 -1.06
N LYS A 246 -21.94 -9.24 -1.71
CA LYS A 246 -20.75 -9.78 -1.03
C LYS A 246 -20.10 -8.74 -0.12
N ALA A 247 -19.90 -7.51 -0.61
CA ALA A 247 -19.35 -6.41 0.18
C ALA A 247 -20.23 -6.06 1.39
N SER A 248 -21.55 -5.94 1.20
CA SER A 248 -22.50 -5.68 2.28
C SER A 248 -22.52 -6.78 3.35
N VAL A 249 -22.48 -8.05 2.95
CA VAL A 249 -22.42 -9.18 3.91
C VAL A 249 -21.10 -9.17 4.69
N CYS A 250 -19.97 -8.89 4.04
CA CYS A 250 -18.68 -8.74 4.70
C CYS A 250 -18.70 -7.59 5.73
N PHE A 251 -19.17 -6.39 5.34
CA PHE A 251 -19.29 -5.24 6.23
C PHE A 251 -20.21 -5.54 7.43
N GLN A 252 -21.37 -6.17 7.20
CA GLN A 252 -22.26 -6.58 8.30
C GLN A 252 -21.63 -7.62 9.22
N ALA A 253 -20.80 -8.54 8.72
CA ALA A 253 -20.10 -9.52 9.54
C ALA A 253 -19.05 -8.84 10.45
N VAL A 254 -18.24 -7.94 9.88
CA VAL A 254 -17.28 -7.12 10.65
C VAL A 254 -18.00 -6.28 11.70
N TRP A 255 -19.14 -5.67 11.37
CA TRP A 255 -19.93 -4.88 12.31
C TRP A 255 -20.52 -5.73 13.45
N ARG A 256 -21.09 -6.91 13.16
CA ARG A 256 -21.58 -7.86 14.17
C ARG A 256 -20.47 -8.34 15.10
N GLY A 257 -19.30 -8.68 14.55
CA GLY A 257 -18.11 -9.03 15.34
C GLY A 257 -17.65 -7.87 16.24
N THR A 258 -17.54 -6.66 15.69
CA THR A 258 -17.17 -5.45 16.44
C THR A 258 -18.14 -5.17 17.59
N LEU A 259 -19.44 -5.37 17.38
CA LEU A 259 -20.46 -5.19 18.41
C LEU A 259 -20.34 -6.25 19.52
N ALA A 260 -20.09 -7.51 19.17
CA ALA A 260 -19.86 -8.59 20.12
C ALA A 260 -18.58 -8.34 20.96
N CYS A 261 -17.48 -7.91 20.34
CA CYS A 261 -16.26 -7.52 21.04
C CYS A 261 -16.51 -6.36 22.02
N LYS A 262 -17.23 -5.30 21.62
CA LYS A 262 -17.59 -4.19 22.51
C LYS A 262 -18.44 -4.63 23.70
N LEU A 263 -19.38 -5.56 23.51
CA LEU A 263 -20.19 -6.13 24.58
C LEU A 263 -19.34 -6.97 25.55
N TYR A 264 -18.49 -7.86 25.02
CA TYR A 264 -17.57 -8.67 25.81
C TYR A 264 -16.61 -7.80 26.64
N ASP A 265 -16.06 -6.75 26.04
CA ASP A 265 -15.13 -5.84 26.72
C ASP A 265 -15.84 -5.06 27.85
N ARG A 266 -17.13 -4.72 27.69
CA ARG A 266 -17.95 -4.17 28.79
C ARG A 266 -18.13 -5.18 29.92
N MET A 267 -18.47 -6.43 29.62
CA MET A 267 -18.62 -7.51 30.61
C MET A 267 -17.29 -7.80 31.33
N ARG A 268 -16.17 -7.83 30.60
CA ARG A 268 -14.82 -8.00 31.12
C ARG A 268 -14.42 -6.87 32.08
N ARG A 269 -14.70 -5.61 31.73
CA ARG A 269 -14.48 -4.44 32.60
C ARG A 269 -15.34 -4.49 33.86
N GLN A 270 -16.62 -4.88 33.74
CA GLN A 270 -17.51 -5.08 34.89
C GLN A 270 -17.01 -6.19 35.82
N ALA A 271 -16.64 -7.36 35.28
CA ALA A 271 -16.08 -8.47 36.06
C ALA A 271 -14.74 -8.10 36.75
N ALA A 272 -13.87 -7.36 36.07
CA ALA A 272 -12.62 -6.83 36.64
C ALA A 272 -12.91 -5.85 37.80
N SER A 273 -13.84 -4.92 37.62
CA SER A 273 -14.27 -3.99 38.68
C SER A 273 -14.81 -4.74 39.91
N VAL A 274 -15.70 -5.71 39.72
CA VAL A 274 -16.23 -6.55 40.81
C VAL A 274 -15.11 -7.35 41.49
N LYS A 275 -14.14 -7.89 40.75
CA LYS A 275 -12.97 -8.61 41.32
C LYS A 275 -12.09 -7.68 42.17
N ILE A 276 -11.84 -6.46 41.72
CA ILE A 276 -11.08 -5.44 42.48
C ILE A 276 -11.85 -5.03 43.75
N GLN A 277 -13.14 -4.71 43.63
CA GLN A 277 -14.00 -4.35 44.76
C GLN A 277 -14.10 -5.47 45.80
N LYS A 278 -14.28 -6.73 45.37
CA LYS A 278 -14.27 -7.92 46.24
C LYS A 278 -12.95 -8.04 47.00
N ASN A 279 -11.83 -7.94 46.29
CA ASN A 279 -10.51 -8.07 46.89
C ASN A 279 -10.21 -6.95 47.88
N GLN A 280 -10.57 -5.70 47.56
CA GLN A 280 -10.35 -4.54 48.44
C GLN A 280 -11.21 -4.63 49.72
N ARG A 281 -12.51 -4.93 49.60
CA ARG A 281 -13.38 -5.17 50.76
C ARG A 281 -12.86 -6.31 51.64
N GLY A 282 -12.41 -7.41 51.02
CA GLY A 282 -11.81 -8.54 51.72
C GLY A 282 -10.48 -8.21 52.42
N HIS A 283 -9.62 -7.40 51.79
CA HIS A 283 -8.38 -6.92 52.40
C HIS A 283 -8.67 -6.00 53.60
N GLN A 284 -9.57 -5.03 53.44
CA GLN A 284 -9.96 -4.10 54.49
C GLN A 284 -10.51 -4.84 55.72
N ALA A 285 -11.45 -5.76 55.54
CA ALA A 285 -12.00 -6.57 56.63
C ALA A 285 -10.91 -7.40 57.34
N ARG A 286 -10.02 -8.06 56.58
CA ARG A 286 -8.89 -8.83 57.13
C ARG A 286 -7.90 -7.94 57.89
N ARG A 287 -7.64 -6.71 57.43
CA ARG A 287 -6.76 -5.74 58.10
C ARG A 287 -7.36 -5.30 59.44
N SER A 288 -8.64 -4.92 59.46
CA SER A 288 -9.34 -4.54 60.70
C SER A 288 -9.39 -5.68 61.71
N TYR A 289 -9.71 -6.91 61.28
CA TYR A 289 -9.71 -8.08 62.15
C TYR A 289 -8.32 -8.40 62.70
N LYS A 290 -7.26 -8.40 61.86
CA LYS A 290 -5.88 -8.60 62.33
C LYS A 290 -5.45 -7.53 63.32
N LEU A 291 -5.83 -6.27 63.12
CA LEU A 291 -5.54 -5.18 64.06
C LEU A 291 -6.22 -5.44 65.41
N GLN A 292 -7.53 -5.73 65.43
CA GLN A 292 -8.26 -6.08 66.65
C GLN A 292 -7.64 -7.27 67.39
N VAL A 293 -7.33 -8.37 66.68
CA VAL A 293 -6.66 -9.54 67.26
C VAL A 293 -5.29 -9.16 67.83
N SER A 294 -4.50 -8.33 67.14
CA SER A 294 -3.20 -7.89 67.67
C SER A 294 -3.32 -7.06 68.95
N SER A 295 -4.28 -6.14 69.03
CA SER A 295 -4.57 -5.37 70.25
C SER A 295 -5.03 -6.27 71.40
N VAL A 296 -5.91 -7.24 71.13
CA VAL A 296 -6.36 -8.22 72.12
C VAL A 296 -5.20 -9.09 72.61
N LEU A 297 -4.31 -9.55 71.73
CA LEU A 297 -3.14 -10.34 72.11
C LEU A 297 -2.15 -9.53 72.96
N VAL A 298 -1.92 -8.26 72.64
CA VAL A 298 -1.08 -7.35 73.45
C VAL A 298 -1.69 -7.14 74.84
N ILE A 299 -3.00 -6.89 74.92
CA ILE A 299 -3.72 -6.74 76.21
C ILE A 299 -3.66 -8.05 77.02
N GLN A 300 -3.91 -9.21 76.40
CA GLN A 300 -3.79 -10.50 77.07
C GLN A 300 -2.37 -10.80 77.54
N ALA A 301 -1.34 -10.48 76.75
CA ALA A 301 0.05 -10.65 77.13
C ALA A 301 0.42 -9.74 78.32
N ALA A 302 -0.01 -8.47 78.30
CA ALA A 302 0.17 -7.54 79.40
C ALA A 302 -0.55 -8.03 80.69
N LEU A 303 -1.80 -8.50 80.59
CA LEU A 303 -2.54 -9.07 81.72
C LEU A 303 -1.86 -10.30 82.30
N ARG A 304 -1.44 -11.26 81.47
CA ARG A 304 -0.68 -12.46 81.90
C ARG A 304 0.64 -12.07 82.58
N ALA A 305 1.38 -11.11 82.02
CA ALA A 305 2.62 -10.60 82.60
C ALA A 305 2.39 -9.87 83.93
N MET A 306 1.30 -9.11 84.07
CA MET A 306 0.92 -8.47 85.34
C MET A 306 0.50 -9.49 86.40
N ALA A 307 -0.24 -10.53 86.04
CA ALA A 307 -0.60 -11.63 86.93
C ALA A 307 0.66 -12.34 87.46
N ALA A 308 1.56 -12.77 86.57
CA ALA A 308 2.83 -13.40 86.95
C ALA A 308 3.72 -12.48 87.81
N ARG A 309 3.79 -11.18 87.49
CA ARG A 309 4.51 -10.17 88.31
C ARG A 309 3.86 -9.96 89.68
N ASN A 310 2.53 -10.06 89.80
CA ASN A 310 1.82 -9.98 91.08
C ASN A 310 2.08 -11.22 91.93
N GLU A 311 2.01 -12.41 91.34
CA GLU A 311 2.31 -13.67 92.00
C GLU A 311 3.78 -13.71 92.47
N PHE A 312 4.73 -13.29 91.63
CA PHE A 312 6.13 -13.15 92.01
C PHE A 312 6.34 -12.11 93.13
N ARG A 313 5.66 -10.96 93.08
CA ARG A 313 5.70 -9.97 94.18
C ARG A 313 5.12 -10.54 95.47
N HIS A 314 4.06 -11.34 95.40
CA HIS A 314 3.51 -12.05 96.56
C HIS A 314 4.53 -13.06 97.11
N LYS A 315 5.05 -13.97 96.28
CA LYS A 315 6.10 -14.94 96.66
C LYS A 315 7.35 -14.25 97.26
N LYS A 316 7.79 -13.11 96.71
CA LYS A 316 8.90 -12.31 97.26
C LYS A 316 8.57 -11.71 98.63
N ARG A 317 7.36 -11.16 98.82
CA ARG A 317 6.87 -10.67 100.12
C ARG A 317 6.78 -11.80 101.15
N SER A 318 6.19 -12.95 100.79
CA SER A 318 6.12 -14.13 101.66
C SER A 318 7.50 -14.65 102.05
N LYS A 319 8.45 -14.76 101.11
CA LYS A 319 9.83 -15.19 101.40
C LYS A 319 10.52 -14.21 102.35
N ALA A 320 10.40 -12.90 102.12
CA ALA A 320 10.94 -11.88 103.02
C ALA A 320 10.32 -11.96 104.44
N ALA A 321 9.00 -12.12 104.54
CA ALA A 321 8.31 -12.31 105.81
C ALA A 321 8.79 -13.58 106.55
N VAL A 322 8.96 -14.71 105.84
CA VAL A 322 9.51 -15.94 106.40
C VAL A 322 10.95 -15.73 106.89
N THR A 323 11.80 -15.02 106.13
CA THR A 323 13.17 -14.68 106.56
C THR A 323 13.18 -13.82 107.83
N ILE A 324 12.33 -12.79 107.90
CA ILE A 324 12.19 -11.93 109.09
C ILE A 324 11.69 -12.74 110.29
N GLN A 325 10.64 -13.54 110.12
CA GLN A 325 10.13 -14.41 111.19
C GLN A 325 11.17 -15.44 111.65
N ALA A 326 11.94 -16.04 110.74
CA ALA A 326 13.01 -16.97 111.08
C ALA A 326 14.13 -16.28 111.87
N ARG A 327 14.56 -15.08 111.45
CA ARG A 327 15.57 -14.28 112.17
C ARG A 327 15.06 -13.87 113.55
N TYR A 328 13.79 -13.52 113.69
CA TYR A 328 13.16 -13.22 114.99
C TYR A 328 13.04 -14.45 115.89
N ARG A 329 12.59 -15.62 115.37
CA ARG A 329 12.55 -16.89 116.12
C ARG A 329 13.95 -17.28 116.62
N CYS A 330 14.97 -17.15 115.76
CA CYS A 330 16.37 -17.36 116.10
C CYS A 330 16.85 -16.39 117.20
N HIS A 331 16.58 -15.08 117.06
CA HIS A 331 16.92 -14.08 118.07
C HIS A 331 16.23 -14.36 119.42
N ARG A 332 14.95 -14.77 119.42
CA ARG A 332 14.21 -15.14 120.63
C ARG A 332 14.87 -16.32 121.36
N ALA A 333 15.24 -17.37 120.63
CA ALA A 333 15.94 -18.52 121.18
C ALA A 333 17.34 -18.15 121.72
N HIS A 334 18.11 -17.37 120.96
CA HIS A 334 19.43 -16.89 121.39
C HIS A 334 19.35 -15.99 122.63
N SER A 335 18.37 -15.08 122.69
CA SER A 335 18.12 -14.21 123.84
C SER A 335 17.74 -15.01 125.09
N TYR A 336 16.87 -16.02 124.94
CA TYR A 336 16.54 -16.96 126.01
C TYR A 336 17.78 -17.74 126.50
N HIS A 337 18.57 -18.32 125.60
CA HIS A 337 19.81 -19.02 125.96
C HIS A 337 20.82 -18.08 126.65
N LYS A 338 20.98 -16.84 126.18
CA LYS A 338 21.86 -15.84 126.80
C LYS A 338 21.41 -15.47 128.23
N LYS A 339 20.09 -15.32 128.45
CA LYS A 339 19.51 -15.14 129.79
C LYS A 339 19.72 -16.37 130.69
N LEU A 340 19.51 -17.58 130.16
CA LEU A 340 19.74 -18.83 130.89
C LEU A 340 21.21 -18.99 131.29
N LYS A 341 22.16 -18.71 130.39
CA LYS A 341 23.60 -18.73 130.67
C LYS A 341 24.00 -17.70 131.72
N ALA A 342 23.45 -16.48 131.68
CA ALA A 342 23.68 -15.47 132.70
C ALA A 342 23.14 -15.90 134.09
N ALA A 343 21.92 -16.44 134.14
CA ALA A 343 21.33 -16.98 135.38
C ALA A 343 22.15 -18.15 135.94
N ALA A 344 22.61 -19.07 135.09
CA ALA A 344 23.47 -20.18 135.48
C ALA A 344 24.82 -19.71 136.05
N ILE A 345 25.45 -18.70 135.43
CA ILE A 345 26.69 -18.09 135.95
C ILE A 345 26.44 -17.45 137.32
N VAL A 346 25.37 -16.68 137.50
CA VAL A 346 25.03 -16.07 138.80
C VAL A 346 24.78 -17.13 139.87
N ALA A 347 24.09 -18.22 139.54
CA ALA A 347 23.88 -19.35 140.44
C ALA A 347 25.21 -20.06 140.80
N GLN A 348 26.07 -20.34 139.83
CA GLN A 348 27.40 -20.93 140.03
C GLN A 348 28.31 -20.05 140.89
N CYS A 349 28.33 -18.73 140.65
CA CYS A 349 29.07 -17.76 141.46
C CYS A 349 28.55 -17.71 142.90
N ARG A 350 27.22 -17.69 143.11
CA ARG A 350 26.63 -17.75 144.46
C ARG A 350 26.92 -19.08 145.16
N TRP A 351 26.95 -20.20 144.45
CA TRP A 351 27.29 -21.52 144.99
C TRP A 351 28.77 -21.62 145.40
N ARG A 352 29.70 -21.24 144.51
CA ARG A 352 31.14 -21.15 144.81
C ARG A 352 31.40 -20.23 146.01
N GLY A 353 30.77 -19.07 146.04
CA GLY A 353 30.81 -18.15 147.19
C GLY A 353 30.12 -18.68 148.45
N ARG A 354 29.32 -19.75 148.39
CA ARG A 354 28.76 -20.43 149.58
C ARG A 354 29.73 -21.47 150.15
N ILE A 355 30.48 -22.17 149.28
CA ILE A 355 31.52 -23.13 149.66
C ILE A 355 32.69 -22.42 150.37
N ALA A 356 33.26 -21.36 149.77
CA ALA A 356 34.37 -20.61 150.39
C ALA A 356 34.02 -20.02 151.77
N ARG A 357 32.75 -19.62 151.98
CA ARG A 357 32.25 -19.14 153.29
C ARG A 357 31.94 -20.27 154.29
N LYS A 358 31.95 -21.54 153.87
CA LYS A 358 31.91 -22.72 154.74
C LYS A 358 33.33 -23.10 155.19
N GLU A 359 34.29 -23.09 154.27
CA GLU A 359 35.72 -23.35 154.54
C GLU A 359 36.31 -22.32 155.52
N LEU A 360 36.04 -21.02 155.30
CA LEU A 360 36.48 -19.94 156.20
C LEU A 360 35.97 -20.10 157.64
N ARG A 361 34.83 -20.78 157.87
CA ARG A 361 34.33 -21.07 159.22
C ARG A 361 35.10 -22.21 159.89
N LYS A 362 35.52 -23.21 159.12
CA LYS A 362 36.29 -24.37 159.62
C LYS A 362 37.66 -23.92 160.13
N LEU A 363 38.40 -23.17 159.30
CA LEU A 363 39.69 -22.56 159.65
C LEU A 363 39.61 -21.64 160.88
N LYS A 364 38.48 -20.95 161.09
CA LYS A 364 38.24 -20.11 162.29
C LYS A 364 37.92 -20.87 163.58
N MET A 365 37.59 -22.17 163.50
CA MET A 365 37.45 -23.02 164.69
C MET A 365 38.79 -23.63 165.08
N GLU A 366 39.52 -24.16 164.11
CA GLU A 366 40.86 -24.73 164.27
C GLU A 366 41.85 -23.72 164.89
N ALA A 367 41.75 -22.43 164.54
CA ALA A 367 42.52 -21.35 165.13
C ALA A 367 42.16 -20.98 166.59
N ARG A 368 41.08 -21.54 167.18
CA ARG A 368 40.71 -21.29 168.59
C ARG A 368 41.27 -22.36 169.53
N GLU A 369 41.29 -23.62 169.09
CA GLU A 369 41.82 -24.75 169.88
C GLU A 369 43.33 -24.59 170.14
N THR A 370 44.07 -24.07 169.15
CA THR A 370 45.50 -23.72 169.29
C THR A 370 45.79 -22.61 170.31
N GLY A 371 44.78 -21.82 170.72
CA GLY A 371 44.96 -20.77 171.74
C GLY A 371 45.03 -21.32 173.17
N ALA A 372 44.23 -22.34 173.49
CA ALA A 372 44.14 -22.91 174.83
C ALA A 372 45.43 -23.66 175.23
N LEU A 373 46.01 -24.42 174.30
CA LEU A 373 47.25 -25.17 174.51
C LEU A 373 48.45 -24.29 174.86
N LYS A 374 48.49 -23.04 174.37
CA LYS A 374 49.62 -22.13 174.63
C LYS A 374 49.62 -21.61 176.08
N GLN A 375 48.45 -21.26 176.62
CA GLN A 375 48.30 -20.77 178.00
C GLN A 375 48.62 -21.82 179.07
N ALA A 376 48.59 -23.11 178.72
CA ALA A 376 49.02 -24.20 179.62
C ALA A 376 50.56 -24.29 179.75
N LYS A 377 51.31 -23.97 178.69
CA LYS A 377 52.77 -24.02 178.67
C LYS A 377 53.40 -22.92 179.53
N ASP A 378 52.93 -21.68 179.33
CA ASP A 378 53.48 -20.47 179.96
C ASP A 378 53.39 -20.45 181.50
N LYS A 379 52.66 -21.40 182.11
CA LYS A 379 52.58 -21.61 183.56
C LYS A 379 53.66 -22.54 184.14
N LEU A 380 54.19 -23.50 183.37
CA LEU A 380 55.26 -24.39 183.86
C LEU A 380 56.64 -23.74 183.79
N GLU A 381 56.90 -22.88 182.81
CA GLU A 381 58.23 -22.29 182.61
C GLU A 381 58.61 -21.36 183.77
N LYS A 382 57.65 -20.59 184.30
CA LYS A 382 57.87 -19.69 185.45
C LYS A 382 58.27 -20.41 186.75
N THR A 383 57.85 -21.66 186.95
CA THR A 383 58.21 -22.43 188.15
C THR A 383 59.65 -22.98 188.13
N VAL A 384 60.36 -22.89 187.01
CA VAL A 384 61.76 -23.35 186.87
C VAL A 384 62.77 -22.21 187.05
N GLU A 385 62.39 -20.99 186.67
CA GLU A 385 63.26 -19.80 186.76
C GLU A 385 63.59 -19.42 188.22
N GLU A 386 62.60 -19.47 189.13
CA GLU A 386 62.76 -19.02 190.53
C GLU A 386 63.77 -19.86 191.35
N LEU A 387 63.77 -21.18 191.15
CA LEU A 387 64.72 -22.08 191.83
C LEU A 387 66.16 -21.93 191.33
N THR A 388 66.34 -21.50 190.08
CA THR A 388 67.65 -21.38 189.43
C THR A 388 68.44 -20.16 189.95
N TRP A 389 67.76 -19.11 190.42
CA TRP A 389 68.37 -17.83 190.77
C TRP A 389 69.21 -17.87 192.06
N ARG A 390 68.80 -18.65 193.08
CA ARG A 390 69.43 -18.64 194.42
C ARG A 390 70.87 -19.18 194.44
N VAL A 391 71.24 -20.06 193.50
CA VAL A 391 72.56 -20.74 193.49
C VAL A 391 73.67 -19.87 192.88
N GLN A 392 73.35 -18.82 192.12
CA GLN A 392 74.33 -18.03 191.35
C GLN A 392 74.92 -16.82 192.08
N LEU A 393 74.44 -16.50 193.28
CA LEU A 393 74.92 -15.36 194.06
C LEU A 393 76.14 -15.71 194.92
N GLU A 394 76.13 -16.88 195.56
CA GLU A 394 77.14 -17.31 196.54
C GLU A 394 78.55 -17.51 195.93
N LYS A 395 78.63 -17.89 194.64
CA LYS A 395 79.92 -18.14 193.97
C LYS A 395 80.71 -16.87 193.60
N ARG A 396 80.09 -15.69 193.60
CA ARG A 396 80.68 -14.49 192.98
C ARG A 396 81.56 -13.62 193.90
N MET A 397 81.66 -13.94 195.19
CA MET A 397 82.50 -13.19 196.16
C MET A 397 83.75 -13.96 196.63
N ARG A 398 84.21 -14.96 195.86
CA ARG A 398 85.44 -15.73 196.16
C ARG A 398 86.54 -15.62 195.09
N THR A 399 86.22 -15.15 193.89
CA THR A 399 87.18 -14.98 192.79
C THR A 399 87.87 -13.61 192.80
N ASP A 400 87.25 -12.63 193.43
CA ASP A 400 87.59 -11.23 193.24
C ASP A 400 88.67 -10.80 194.25
N LEU A 401 89.90 -10.71 193.75
CA LEU A 401 91.07 -10.11 194.38
C LEU A 401 91.70 -10.82 195.60
N GLU A 402 91.88 -12.14 195.52
CA GLU A 402 93.15 -12.73 195.98
C GLU A 402 94.35 -12.16 195.17
N GLU A 403 94.08 -11.70 193.94
CA GLU A 403 95.01 -11.03 193.01
C GLU A 403 95.73 -9.80 193.60
N ALA A 404 95.13 -9.10 194.56
CA ALA A 404 95.70 -7.87 195.14
C ALA A 404 96.97 -8.09 196.00
N LYS A 405 97.26 -9.33 196.44
CA LYS A 405 98.42 -9.63 197.31
C LYS A 405 99.70 -10.02 196.57
N ALA A 406 99.66 -10.16 195.24
CA ALA A 406 100.72 -10.82 194.48
C ALA A 406 101.80 -9.89 193.85
N GLN A 407 101.62 -8.57 193.86
CA GLN A 407 102.49 -7.64 193.09
C GLN A 407 103.39 -6.69 193.93
N GLU A 408 103.20 -6.58 195.25
CA GLU A 408 103.95 -5.65 196.12
C GLU A 408 104.95 -6.35 197.09
N LEU A 409 105.35 -7.60 196.80
CA LEU A 409 106.38 -8.31 197.60
C LEU A 409 107.42 -9.11 196.78
N SER A 410 107.53 -8.82 195.49
CA SER A 410 108.57 -9.37 194.61
C SER A 410 109.07 -8.35 193.57
N LYS A 411 110.00 -7.45 193.93
CA LYS A 411 110.69 -7.31 195.22
C LYS A 411 111.42 -5.97 195.30
N PHE A 412 111.97 -5.69 196.47
CA PHE A 412 113.18 -4.87 196.64
C PHE A 412 114.17 -5.07 195.48
N GLN A 413 114.78 -3.97 195.05
CA GLN A 413 116.12 -3.96 194.48
C GLN A 413 116.31 -4.80 193.19
N SER A 414 115.61 -4.43 192.11
CA SER A 414 116.27 -4.29 190.79
C SER A 414 117.07 -2.98 190.73
N SER A 415 117.80 -2.73 191.82
CA SER A 415 118.40 -1.48 192.30
C SER A 415 119.02 -1.78 193.68
N MET A 416 119.89 -2.79 193.81
CA MET A 416 120.88 -3.15 192.80
C MET A 416 120.89 -4.68 192.51
N ASP A 417 121.03 -5.16 191.26
CA ASP A 417 121.07 -4.41 189.99
C ASP A 417 120.93 -5.28 188.71
N ALA A 418 120.52 -4.63 187.63
CA ALA A 418 120.88 -4.82 186.21
C ALA A 418 120.72 -6.19 185.43
N LEU A 419 120.24 -6.05 184.18
CA LEU A 419 120.35 -6.94 182.97
C LEU A 419 119.39 -8.17 182.72
N GLN A 420 118.59 -8.06 181.62
CA GLN A 420 118.31 -9.06 180.54
C GLN A 420 117.01 -9.98 180.40
N ALA A 421 116.05 -9.59 179.50
CA ALA A 421 115.23 -10.34 178.45
C ALA A 421 113.92 -11.25 178.64
N LYS A 422 112.82 -11.10 177.78
CA LYS A 422 111.80 -12.11 177.18
C LYS A 422 110.48 -11.56 176.42
N LEU A 423 109.67 -12.35 175.58
CA LEU A 423 108.43 -12.04 174.67
C LEU A 423 107.46 -13.28 174.31
N ASP A 424 106.38 -13.50 173.43
CA ASP A 424 105.52 -12.97 172.24
C ASP A 424 104.09 -13.75 172.06
N GLU A 425 103.09 -13.89 171.08
CA GLU A 425 102.64 -13.58 169.62
C GLU A 425 101.03 -13.73 169.25
N THR A 426 100.46 -14.20 168.07
CA THR A 426 99.01 -14.06 167.48
C THR A 426 98.27 -15.33 166.81
N ASN A 427 97.23 -15.50 165.89
CA ASN A 427 96.31 -14.84 164.82
C ASN A 427 94.89 -15.61 164.58
N ALA A 428 93.94 -15.77 163.56
CA ALA A 428 93.45 -15.49 162.11
C ALA A 428 91.91 -16.02 161.86
N VAL A 429 91.02 -16.18 160.77
CA VAL A 429 90.66 -15.84 159.29
C VAL A 429 89.22 -16.41 158.75
N LEU A 430 88.56 -16.00 157.58
CA LEU A 430 87.17 -16.40 156.94
C LEU A 430 87.02 -16.21 155.34
N LEU A 431 85.99 -16.36 154.39
CA LEU A 431 84.53 -16.78 154.03
C LEU A 431 84.28 -16.73 152.40
N LYS A 432 83.21 -16.89 151.49
CA LYS A 432 81.74 -17.29 151.13
C LYS A 432 81.50 -17.33 149.51
N GLU A 433 80.43 -17.44 148.61
CA GLU A 433 78.91 -17.73 148.37
C GLU A 433 78.46 -17.87 146.79
N ARG A 434 77.18 -18.28 146.37
CA ARG A 434 76.33 -18.08 145.06
C ARG A 434 76.40 -18.95 143.72
N GLU A 435 75.54 -18.99 142.62
CA GLU A 435 74.07 -18.82 142.13
C GLU A 435 73.88 -19.28 140.57
N ALA A 436 72.90 -19.19 139.57
CA ALA A 436 71.52 -18.66 139.17
C ALA A 436 70.89 -19.23 137.77
N ALA A 437 69.66 -18.86 137.24
CA ALA A 437 68.80 -19.56 136.15
C ALA A 437 68.27 -18.82 134.81
N LYS A 438 67.41 -19.43 133.89
CA LYS A 438 67.04 -19.10 132.41
C LYS A 438 65.66 -19.75 131.86
N LYS A 439 64.91 -19.66 130.67
CA LYS A 439 64.65 -18.88 129.35
C LYS A 439 63.32 -19.35 128.54
N ALA A 440 62.76 -18.70 127.44
CA ALA A 440 61.48 -19.06 126.64
C ALA A 440 61.36 -18.80 125.04
N ILE A 441 60.17 -18.91 124.33
CA ILE A 441 59.83 -18.86 122.81
C ILE A 441 58.27 -18.58 122.46
N ALA A 442 57.51 -18.45 121.29
CA ALA A 442 57.50 -18.64 119.76
C ALA A 442 56.34 -17.86 118.90
N GLU A 443 56.14 -18.07 117.54
CA GLU A 443 55.39 -17.25 116.46
C GLU A 443 54.41 -18.04 115.43
N ALA A 444 53.78 -17.70 114.22
CA ALA A 444 53.47 -16.57 113.22
C ALA A 444 52.35 -16.90 112.07
N PRO A 445 51.77 -15.96 111.20
CA PRO A 445 50.62 -16.20 110.17
C PRO A 445 50.50 -15.46 108.72
N PRO A 446 49.53 -15.78 107.75
CA PRO A 446 49.38 -15.24 106.31
C PRO A 446 47.93 -14.92 105.65
N VAL A 447 47.76 -14.51 104.32
CA VAL A 447 46.58 -14.63 103.27
C VAL A 447 46.44 -13.55 102.07
N VAL A 448 45.46 -13.60 101.06
CA VAL A 448 45.43 -13.05 99.60
C VAL A 448 44.05 -12.54 98.94
N LYS A 449 43.99 -11.76 97.79
CA LYS A 449 42.83 -11.28 96.88
C LYS A 449 43.25 -10.64 95.46
N GLU A 450 42.51 -10.08 94.43
CA GLU A 450 41.15 -10.15 93.70
C GLU A 450 40.91 -9.05 92.53
N THR A 451 40.22 -9.25 91.33
CA THR A 451 40.04 -8.24 90.17
C THR A 451 38.93 -8.48 89.02
N GLU A 452 38.48 -7.48 88.15
CA GLU A 452 37.57 -7.60 86.89
C GLU A 452 37.40 -6.33 85.90
N VAL A 453 36.58 -6.34 84.78
CA VAL A 453 35.81 -5.23 83.99
C VAL A 453 35.98 -4.88 82.43
N ILE A 454 34.92 -5.08 81.57
CA ILE A 454 34.37 -4.37 80.30
C ILE A 454 34.76 -4.58 78.76
N VAL A 455 33.79 -5.07 77.93
CA VAL A 455 33.22 -4.71 76.53
C VAL A 455 33.90 -4.90 75.11
N GLN A 456 33.05 -5.31 74.11
CA GLN A 456 33.11 -5.25 72.61
C GLN A 456 34.01 -6.25 71.80
N ASP A 457 33.75 -6.66 70.53
CA ASP A 457 32.62 -6.50 69.57
C ASP A 457 32.62 -7.62 68.46
N THR A 458 31.48 -8.02 67.87
CA THR A 458 31.44 -8.87 66.63
C THR A 458 30.16 -8.76 65.77
N GLU A 459 30.16 -7.94 64.72
CA GLU A 459 29.24 -8.05 63.56
C GLU A 459 30.04 -7.95 62.24
N LYS A 460 29.95 -8.97 61.35
CA LYS A 460 30.41 -8.86 59.92
C LYS A 460 30.14 -10.04 58.97
N VAL A 461 29.63 -11.19 59.43
CA VAL A 461 29.63 -12.44 58.61
C VAL A 461 28.34 -12.67 57.80
N HIS A 462 27.24 -11.96 58.10
CA HIS A 462 25.91 -12.34 57.57
C HIS A 462 25.43 -11.59 56.31
N THR A 463 26.06 -10.47 55.93
CA THR A 463 25.67 -9.65 54.78
C THR A 463 26.12 -10.24 53.43
N LEU A 464 27.41 -10.63 53.33
CA LEU A 464 28.05 -11.04 52.07
C LEU A 464 27.50 -12.34 51.43
N LYS A 465 26.62 -13.09 52.11
CA LYS A 465 25.93 -14.25 51.52
C LYS A 465 24.62 -13.91 50.81
N ALA A 466 23.99 -12.77 51.09
CA ALA A 466 22.74 -12.39 50.45
C ALA A 466 22.95 -11.88 49.01
N GLU A 467 23.92 -10.97 48.84
CA GLU A 467 24.22 -10.35 47.53
C GLU A 467 24.62 -11.37 46.46
N VAL A 468 25.29 -12.46 46.84
CA VAL A 468 25.75 -13.52 45.91
C VAL A 468 24.58 -14.31 45.29
N ASP A 469 23.52 -14.59 46.06
CA ASP A 469 22.36 -15.32 45.54
C ASP A 469 21.36 -14.39 44.81
N GLU A 470 21.32 -13.10 45.17
CA GLU A 470 20.58 -12.06 44.42
C GLU A 470 21.22 -11.78 43.05
N LEU A 471 22.56 -11.68 42.97
CA LEU A 471 23.29 -11.58 41.71
C LEU A 471 23.15 -12.84 40.83
N LYS A 472 23.11 -14.04 41.42
CA LYS A 472 22.85 -15.30 40.71
C LYS A 472 21.49 -15.35 40.04
N THR A 473 20.44 -14.93 40.76
CA THR A 473 19.07 -14.94 40.24
C THR A 473 18.87 -13.88 39.17
N SER A 474 19.48 -12.70 39.34
CA SER A 474 19.58 -11.67 38.28
C SER A 474 20.24 -12.22 37.01
N LEU A 475 21.40 -12.87 37.13
CA LEU A 475 22.14 -13.46 36.00
C LEU A 475 21.36 -14.57 35.27
N GLN A 476 20.54 -15.36 35.96
CA GLN A 476 19.66 -16.32 35.29
C GLN A 476 18.52 -15.64 34.51
N SER A 477 17.96 -14.55 35.04
CA SER A 477 16.85 -13.85 34.38
C SER A 477 17.27 -13.16 33.08
N GLU A 478 18.44 -12.51 33.04
CA GLU A 478 18.95 -11.89 31.81
C GLU A 478 19.46 -12.93 30.79
N LYS A 479 19.90 -14.13 31.22
CA LYS A 479 20.16 -15.24 30.28
C LYS A 479 18.88 -15.72 29.59
N GLN A 480 17.82 -16.00 30.35
CA GLN A 480 16.52 -16.39 29.77
C GLN A 480 15.97 -15.31 28.83
N ARG A 481 16.20 -14.04 29.14
CA ARG A 481 15.84 -12.90 28.29
C ARG A 481 16.66 -12.86 26.99
N ALA A 482 17.94 -13.19 27.02
CA ALA A 482 18.78 -13.31 25.83
C ALA A 482 18.30 -14.47 24.93
N ASP A 483 18.08 -15.65 25.52
CA ASP A 483 17.57 -16.85 24.81
C ASP A 483 16.22 -16.56 24.10
N GLU A 484 15.32 -15.84 24.78
CA GLU A 484 14.04 -15.38 24.21
C GLU A 484 14.20 -14.39 23.04
N LEU A 485 15.25 -13.56 23.04
CA LEU A 485 15.51 -12.57 21.99
C LEU A 485 16.20 -13.21 20.77
N GLU A 486 17.10 -14.17 20.97
CA GLU A 486 17.66 -14.97 19.88
C GLU A 486 16.59 -15.82 19.19
N LYS A 487 15.68 -16.43 19.96
CA LYS A 487 14.55 -17.19 19.42
C LYS A 487 13.61 -16.30 18.58
N LYS A 488 13.29 -15.10 19.04
CA LYS A 488 12.47 -14.15 18.26
C LYS A 488 13.19 -13.70 16.98
N ARG A 489 14.50 -13.45 17.03
CA ARG A 489 15.32 -13.15 15.85
C ARG A 489 15.35 -14.30 14.83
N SER A 490 15.41 -15.55 15.27
CA SER A 490 15.40 -16.70 14.35
C SER A 490 14.03 -16.90 13.68
N GLU A 491 12.94 -16.70 14.43
CA GLU A 491 11.57 -16.69 13.90
C GLU A 491 11.34 -15.54 12.89
N GLU A 492 11.83 -14.33 13.20
CA GLU A 492 11.78 -13.19 12.29
C GLU A 492 12.62 -13.41 11.02
N ALA A 493 13.81 -14.02 11.14
CA ALA A 493 14.67 -14.34 10.01
C ALA A 493 14.01 -15.37 9.06
N GLN A 494 13.47 -16.46 9.59
CA GLN A 494 12.72 -17.46 8.80
C GLN A 494 11.50 -16.83 8.12
N ALA A 495 10.74 -15.99 8.84
CA ALA A 495 9.60 -15.26 8.29
C ALA A 495 10.00 -14.19 7.26
N ASN A 496 11.27 -13.80 7.18
CA ASN A 496 11.79 -12.91 6.14
C ASN A 496 12.27 -13.70 4.91
N GLU A 497 12.94 -14.82 5.10
CA GLU A 497 13.34 -15.74 4.02
C GLU A 497 12.10 -16.29 3.27
N GLU A 498 11.03 -16.62 3.99
CA GLU A 498 9.78 -17.08 3.38
C GLU A 498 9.06 -15.97 2.58
N LYS A 499 9.23 -14.69 2.96
CA LYS A 499 8.76 -13.54 2.17
C LYS A 499 9.61 -13.33 0.92
N GLN A 500 10.93 -13.45 1.05
CA GLN A 500 11.86 -13.30 -0.07
C GLN A 500 11.59 -14.31 -1.18
N LYS A 501 11.39 -15.60 -0.83
CA LYS A 501 10.99 -16.65 -1.79
C LYS A 501 9.64 -16.34 -2.48
N LYS A 502 8.68 -15.76 -1.74
CA LYS A 502 7.39 -15.32 -2.31
C LYS A 502 7.54 -14.13 -3.26
N ILE A 503 8.47 -13.20 -3.01
CA ILE A 503 8.81 -12.10 -3.92
C ILE A 503 9.42 -12.66 -5.21
N GLU A 504 10.42 -13.53 -5.10
CA GLU A 504 11.08 -14.18 -6.24
C GLU A 504 10.08 -14.99 -7.09
N GLU A 505 9.18 -15.75 -6.46
CA GLU A 505 8.05 -16.40 -7.13
C GLU A 505 7.15 -15.41 -7.91
N THR A 506 6.87 -14.22 -7.35
CA THR A 506 6.07 -13.21 -8.05
C THR A 506 6.83 -12.54 -9.19
N GLU A 507 8.14 -12.33 -9.07
CA GLU A 507 8.96 -11.83 -10.18
C GLU A 507 8.99 -12.82 -11.35
N VAL A 508 9.18 -14.11 -11.08
CA VAL A 508 9.13 -15.15 -12.12
C VAL A 508 7.78 -15.14 -12.84
N LYS A 509 6.68 -15.00 -12.11
CA LYS A 509 5.33 -14.89 -12.69
C LYS A 509 5.15 -13.59 -13.50
N ILE A 510 5.71 -12.46 -13.05
CA ILE A 510 5.71 -11.18 -13.80
C ILE A 510 6.47 -11.33 -15.12
N ARG A 511 7.67 -11.92 -15.11
CA ARG A 511 8.47 -12.17 -16.33
C ARG A 511 7.71 -13.09 -17.31
N GLN A 512 7.09 -14.16 -16.80
CA GLN A 512 6.21 -15.03 -17.61
C GLN A 512 5.03 -14.28 -18.24
N PHE A 513 4.39 -13.35 -17.52
CA PHE A 513 3.32 -12.53 -18.09
C PHE A 513 3.84 -11.51 -19.13
N GLN A 514 5.02 -10.94 -18.93
CA GLN A 514 5.66 -10.05 -19.91
C GLN A 514 5.98 -10.79 -21.22
N ASP A 515 6.51 -12.00 -21.14
CA ASP A 515 6.75 -12.83 -22.33
C ASP A 515 5.44 -13.31 -22.99
N TYR A 516 4.38 -13.53 -22.21
CA TYR A 516 3.06 -13.84 -22.76
C TYR A 516 2.44 -12.64 -23.50
N LEU A 517 2.60 -11.42 -22.97
CA LEU A 517 2.19 -10.18 -23.63
C LEU A 517 2.97 -9.97 -24.93
N ARG A 518 4.30 -10.08 -24.91
CA ARG A 518 5.15 -9.98 -26.11
C ARG A 518 4.72 -10.94 -27.22
N ARG A 519 4.43 -12.20 -26.87
CA ARG A 519 3.91 -13.22 -27.80
C ARG A 519 2.49 -12.96 -28.29
N LEU A 520 1.69 -12.17 -27.57
CA LEU A 520 0.39 -11.71 -28.05
C LEU A 520 0.53 -10.50 -28.97
N GLU A 521 1.46 -9.59 -28.70
CA GLU A 521 1.81 -8.43 -29.55
C GLU A 521 2.38 -8.89 -30.90
N GLU A 522 3.31 -9.85 -30.90
CA GLU A 522 3.82 -10.52 -32.11
C GLU A 522 2.69 -11.15 -32.94
N LYS A 523 1.76 -11.86 -32.28
CA LYS A 523 0.59 -12.45 -32.95
C LYS A 523 -0.39 -11.39 -33.46
N LEU A 524 -0.59 -10.29 -32.74
CA LEU A 524 -1.44 -9.20 -33.18
C LEU A 524 -0.84 -8.53 -34.43
N SER A 525 0.47 -8.27 -34.43
CA SER A 525 1.22 -7.74 -35.57
C SER A 525 1.14 -8.64 -36.80
N ASN A 526 1.29 -9.96 -36.62
CA ASN A 526 1.12 -10.94 -37.69
C ASN A 526 -0.33 -10.96 -38.22
N VAL A 527 -1.34 -11.02 -37.36
CA VAL A 527 -2.75 -11.00 -37.78
C VAL A 527 -3.14 -9.67 -38.42
N GLU A 528 -2.50 -8.55 -38.04
CA GLU A 528 -2.63 -7.26 -38.73
C GLU A 528 -1.97 -7.26 -40.11
N SER A 529 -0.81 -7.89 -40.27
CA SER A 529 -0.15 -8.00 -41.58
C SER A 529 -0.95 -8.90 -42.52
N GLU A 530 -1.48 -10.03 -42.03
CA GLU A 530 -2.47 -10.86 -42.71
C GLU A 530 -3.74 -10.07 -43.05
N ASN A 531 -4.26 -9.24 -42.13
CA ASN A 531 -5.40 -8.37 -42.43
C ASN A 531 -5.09 -7.35 -43.53
N LYS A 532 -3.87 -6.78 -43.55
CA LYS A 532 -3.42 -5.83 -44.59
C LYS A 532 -3.33 -6.54 -45.96
N VAL A 533 -2.76 -7.75 -46.01
CA VAL A 533 -2.68 -8.57 -47.23
C VAL A 533 -4.07 -9.01 -47.71
N LEU A 534 -4.93 -9.52 -46.82
CA LEU A 534 -6.31 -9.91 -47.16
C LEU A 534 -7.17 -8.72 -47.61
N ARG A 535 -6.95 -7.53 -47.05
CA ARG A 535 -7.59 -6.30 -47.53
C ARG A 535 -7.07 -5.87 -48.90
N GLN A 536 -5.77 -5.99 -49.17
CA GLN A 536 -5.22 -5.73 -50.52
C GLN A 536 -5.76 -6.74 -51.54
N GLN A 537 -5.82 -8.03 -51.21
CA GLN A 537 -6.46 -9.05 -52.04
C GLN A 537 -7.93 -8.73 -52.29
N ALA A 538 -8.71 -8.41 -51.25
CA ALA A 538 -10.11 -8.02 -51.39
C ALA A 538 -10.31 -6.75 -52.24
N VAL A 539 -9.39 -5.78 -52.18
CA VAL A 539 -9.40 -4.58 -53.05
C VAL A 539 -9.07 -4.95 -54.50
N SER A 540 -8.12 -5.86 -54.75
CA SER A 540 -7.81 -6.34 -56.11
C SER A 540 -8.90 -7.23 -56.75
N VAL A 541 -9.84 -7.75 -55.95
CA VAL A 541 -10.92 -8.66 -56.39
C VAL A 541 -12.30 -7.95 -56.41
N ALA A 542 -12.40 -6.72 -55.90
CA ALA A 542 -13.64 -5.96 -55.86
C ALA A 542 -13.75 -4.93 -57.02
N PRO A 543 -14.76 -5.01 -57.90
CA PRO A 543 -14.94 -4.01 -58.96
C PRO A 543 -15.34 -2.65 -58.37
N ALA A 544 -14.61 -1.60 -58.74
CA ALA A 544 -14.72 -0.29 -58.13
C ALA A 544 -16.04 0.44 -58.44
N LYS A 545 -16.72 0.95 -57.39
CA LYS A 545 -17.58 2.15 -57.47
C LYS A 545 -18.00 2.72 -56.11
N ILE A 546 -18.18 4.05 -56.12
CA ILE A 546 -18.73 4.94 -55.07
C ILE A 546 -17.76 5.30 -53.93
N LEU A 547 -17.25 6.53 -54.03
CA LEU A 547 -16.70 7.32 -52.93
C LEU A 547 -17.50 8.62 -52.77
N SER A 548 -17.39 9.23 -51.60
CA SER A 548 -17.78 10.61 -51.26
C SER A 548 -19.28 10.98 -51.22
N GLY A 549 -19.66 11.63 -50.12
CA GLY A 549 -21.01 12.13 -49.86
C GLY A 549 -21.12 12.82 -48.49
N ARG A 550 -20.26 13.81 -48.20
CA ARG A 550 -20.29 14.56 -46.92
C ARG A 550 -20.05 16.06 -47.10
N SER A 551 -21.14 16.81 -47.19
CA SER A 551 -21.11 18.28 -47.04
C SER A 551 -20.84 18.68 -45.59
N LYS A 552 -20.34 19.91 -45.41
CA LYS A 552 -20.16 20.55 -44.10
C LYS A 552 -21.48 21.14 -43.60
N SER A 553 -21.70 21.12 -42.28
CA SER A 553 -22.53 22.12 -41.60
C SER A 553 -21.95 22.40 -40.21
N ASN A 554 -21.89 23.69 -39.86
CA ASN A 554 -21.69 24.12 -38.47
C ASN A 554 -23.03 23.99 -37.73
N LEU A 555 -22.99 23.67 -36.44
CA LEU A 555 -23.95 24.25 -35.52
C LEU A 555 -23.35 24.40 -34.11
N GLN A 556 -23.36 25.65 -33.64
CA GLN A 556 -23.18 26.00 -32.23
C GLN A 556 -24.20 25.23 -31.38
N ARG A 557 -23.82 24.79 -30.17
CA ARG A 557 -24.80 24.30 -29.18
C ARG A 557 -24.84 25.27 -27.99
N ASN A 558 -25.59 26.36 -28.17
CA ASN A 558 -26.09 27.10 -27.02
C ASN A 558 -27.09 26.22 -26.26
N ALA A 559 -27.10 26.31 -24.94
CA ALA A 559 -28.05 25.65 -24.07
C ALA A 559 -28.57 26.67 -23.06
N GLU A 560 -29.61 27.41 -23.45
CA GLU A 560 -30.31 28.32 -22.55
C GLU A 560 -31.41 27.56 -21.81
N SER A 561 -31.35 27.61 -20.48
CA SER A 561 -32.47 27.30 -19.60
C SER A 561 -32.21 28.03 -18.29
N GLY A 562 -33.10 28.93 -17.89
CA GLY A 562 -32.91 29.78 -16.73
C GLY A 562 -34.20 30.05 -16.00
N HIS A 563 -34.24 29.70 -14.71
CA HIS A 563 -35.15 30.31 -13.75
C HIS A 563 -34.61 30.22 -12.31
N VAL A 564 -34.33 31.38 -11.71
CA VAL A 564 -34.66 31.84 -10.33
C VAL A 564 -35.08 30.75 -9.32
N SER A 565 -34.54 30.61 -8.09
CA SER A 565 -33.60 31.41 -7.23
C SER A 565 -32.75 30.44 -6.35
N VAL A 566 -32.10 30.69 -5.18
CA VAL A 566 -32.17 31.63 -4.01
C VAL A 566 -30.75 31.83 -3.42
N SER A 567 -30.59 32.78 -2.48
CA SER A 567 -29.44 32.98 -1.58
C SER A 567 -29.08 31.70 -0.76
N ASP A 568 -27.86 31.51 -0.24
CA ASP A 568 -27.22 32.36 0.79
C ASP A 568 -25.67 32.30 0.83
N SER A 569 -25.09 32.96 1.85
CA SER A 569 -23.74 33.51 1.89
C SER A 569 -22.83 32.80 2.90
N LYS A 570 -21.51 32.66 2.61
CA LYS A 570 -20.38 33.14 3.46
C LYS A 570 -18.99 32.51 3.19
N ILE A 571 -17.97 33.38 3.29
CA ILE A 571 -16.63 33.19 3.91
C ILE A 571 -15.58 32.30 3.18
N THR A 572 -14.48 32.96 2.81
CA THR A 572 -13.10 32.48 2.49
C THR A 572 -12.23 32.44 3.78
N PRO A 573 -10.95 32.00 3.81
CA PRO A 573 -9.99 31.77 2.72
C PRO A 573 -9.08 30.50 2.87
N GLU A 574 -8.01 30.46 2.06
CA GLU A 574 -6.77 29.66 2.19
C GLU A 574 -6.88 28.12 2.02
N SER A 575 -5.91 27.41 1.44
CA SER A 575 -4.46 27.69 1.33
C SER A 575 -3.87 27.32 -0.05
N ALA A 576 -2.59 27.62 -0.26
CA ALA A 576 -1.87 27.49 -1.55
C ALA A 576 -0.85 26.34 -1.58
N VAL A 577 -0.60 25.79 -2.78
CA VAL A 577 0.63 25.04 -3.12
C VAL A 577 1.07 25.39 -4.54
N VAL A 578 2.37 25.56 -4.74
CA VAL A 578 3.01 25.92 -6.03
C VAL A 578 3.55 24.68 -6.77
N ALA A 579 3.63 24.81 -8.09
CA ALA A 579 4.11 23.90 -9.12
C ALA A 579 5.14 22.78 -8.76
N SER A 580 4.97 21.63 -9.41
CA SER A 580 6.06 20.95 -10.14
C SER A 580 5.47 20.00 -11.22
N PRO A 581 6.19 19.75 -12.34
CA PRO A 581 5.56 19.24 -13.57
C PRO A 581 5.50 17.71 -13.65
N LYS A 582 4.37 17.19 -14.17
CA LYS A 582 4.31 15.82 -14.68
C LYS A 582 4.67 15.82 -16.17
N LYS A 583 5.70 15.05 -16.52
CA LYS A 583 5.95 14.63 -17.91
C LYS A 583 4.88 13.61 -18.29
N GLU A 584 4.03 13.93 -19.26
CA GLU A 584 3.31 12.89 -20.00
C GLU A 584 4.25 12.27 -21.04
N TYR A 585 4.12 10.97 -21.26
CA TYR A 585 4.97 10.22 -22.19
C TYR A 585 4.33 10.18 -23.58
N ASP A 586 4.99 10.82 -24.54
CA ASP A 586 4.55 10.89 -25.93
C ASP A 586 5.07 9.70 -26.74
N ILE A 587 4.27 8.63 -26.76
CA ILE A 587 4.44 7.39 -27.55
C ILE A 587 3.00 6.95 -27.91
N ASP A 588 2.52 7.06 -29.14
CA ASP A 588 3.02 6.32 -30.30
C ASP A 588 2.56 6.96 -31.65
N ASP A 589 3.51 7.39 -32.49
CA ASP A 589 3.23 7.93 -33.84
C ASP A 589 4.46 7.87 -34.79
N LYS A 590 5.48 7.07 -34.43
CA LYS A 590 6.82 7.11 -35.06
C LYS A 590 7.04 6.21 -36.29
N PRO A 591 6.47 4.99 -36.39
CA PRO A 591 6.73 4.14 -37.56
C PRO A 591 6.27 4.79 -38.87
N GLN A 592 5.08 5.38 -38.86
CA GLN A 592 4.39 5.79 -40.08
C GLN A 592 4.85 7.15 -40.63
N LYS A 593 5.35 8.06 -39.76
CA LYS A 593 6.00 9.31 -40.18
C LYS A 593 7.29 9.04 -40.96
N SER A 594 8.19 8.22 -40.41
CA SER A 594 9.51 7.92 -41.01
C SER A 594 9.45 7.34 -42.44
N LEU A 595 8.38 6.62 -42.77
CA LEU A 595 8.16 6.04 -44.10
C LEU A 595 7.66 7.08 -45.12
N ASN A 596 6.75 7.96 -44.70
CA ASN A 596 6.29 9.08 -45.53
C ASN A 596 7.40 10.14 -45.72
N GLU A 597 8.18 10.43 -44.68
CA GLU A 597 9.33 11.34 -44.75
C GLU A 597 10.35 10.85 -45.78
N LYS A 598 10.72 9.56 -45.75
CA LYS A 598 11.60 8.97 -46.78
C LYS A 598 10.99 8.98 -48.18
N GLN A 599 9.67 8.80 -48.34
CA GLN A 599 9.05 8.92 -49.67
C GLN A 599 9.06 10.37 -50.17
N GLN A 600 8.86 11.34 -49.28
CA GLN A 600 8.92 12.77 -49.59
C GLN A 600 10.34 13.21 -49.98
N GLU A 601 11.37 12.79 -49.23
CA GLU A 601 12.78 13.04 -49.57
C GLU A 601 13.15 12.49 -50.95
N ASN A 602 12.73 11.26 -51.26
CA ASN A 602 12.99 10.64 -52.57
C ASN A 602 12.26 11.36 -53.73
N GLN A 603 11.06 11.90 -53.50
CA GLN A 603 10.34 12.71 -54.48
C GLN A 603 11.01 14.07 -54.71
N ASP A 604 11.42 14.76 -53.65
CA ASP A 604 12.08 16.06 -53.74
C ASP A 604 13.51 15.94 -54.32
N LEU A 605 14.19 14.79 -54.11
CA LEU A 605 15.43 14.43 -54.80
C LEU A 605 15.19 14.26 -56.32
N LEU A 606 14.16 13.51 -56.72
CA LEU A 606 13.80 13.33 -58.13
C LEU A 606 13.50 14.68 -58.81
N ILE A 607 12.72 15.55 -58.16
CA ILE A 607 12.42 16.91 -58.64
C ILE A 607 13.71 17.71 -58.84
N ARG A 608 14.66 17.64 -57.89
CA ARG A 608 15.98 18.29 -58.00
C ARG A 608 16.83 17.74 -59.15
N CYS A 609 16.72 16.45 -59.47
CA CYS A 609 17.39 15.85 -60.62
C CYS A 609 16.74 16.27 -61.96
N ILE A 610 15.41 16.32 -62.04
CA ILE A 610 14.67 16.74 -63.26
C ILE A 610 14.96 18.22 -63.59
N ALA A 611 15.17 19.06 -62.59
CA ALA A 611 15.54 20.47 -62.75
C ALA A 611 16.96 20.70 -63.33
N GLN A 612 17.77 19.64 -63.50
CA GLN A 612 19.10 19.71 -64.12
C GLN A 612 19.05 19.33 -65.60
N HIS A 613 19.95 19.89 -66.42
CA HIS A 613 20.06 19.55 -67.84
C HIS A 613 20.67 18.15 -68.05
N LEU A 614 19.87 17.09 -67.85
CA LEU A 614 20.26 15.69 -68.00
C LEU A 614 20.44 15.21 -69.45
N GLY A 615 20.02 16.01 -70.44
CA GLY A 615 20.29 15.77 -71.86
C GLY A 615 19.71 14.47 -72.44
N PHE A 616 20.39 13.96 -73.47
CA PHE A 616 20.00 12.79 -74.26
C PHE A 616 21.15 11.77 -74.29
N ALA A 617 20.82 10.49 -74.17
CA ALA A 617 21.74 9.38 -74.36
C ALA A 617 21.37 8.67 -75.66
N GLY A 618 22.03 9.05 -76.77
CA GLY A 618 21.56 8.76 -78.11
C GLY A 618 20.15 9.33 -78.34
N ASN A 619 19.28 8.62 -79.06
CA ASN A 619 17.91 9.08 -79.33
C ASN A 619 16.93 8.97 -78.14
N ARG A 620 17.41 8.89 -76.88
CA ARG A 620 16.55 8.74 -75.68
C ARG A 620 16.73 9.91 -74.70
N PRO A 621 15.66 10.65 -74.33
CA PRO A 621 15.72 11.70 -73.31
C PRO A 621 15.93 11.08 -71.92
N VAL A 622 17.07 11.38 -71.29
CA VAL A 622 17.51 10.72 -70.05
C VAL A 622 16.55 11.01 -68.89
N ALA A 623 16.11 12.26 -68.77
CA ALA A 623 15.15 12.68 -67.74
C ALA A 623 13.83 11.90 -67.79
N ALA A 624 13.27 11.67 -68.98
CA ALA A 624 12.02 10.92 -69.14
C ALA A 624 12.18 9.44 -68.73
N CYS A 625 13.31 8.81 -69.07
CA CYS A 625 13.61 7.44 -68.64
C CYS A 625 13.79 7.31 -67.12
N ILE A 626 14.34 8.35 -66.45
CA ILE A 626 14.46 8.39 -64.99
C ILE A 626 13.08 8.58 -64.33
N ILE A 627 12.31 9.58 -64.78
CA ILE A 627 10.93 9.82 -64.32
C ILE A 627 10.10 8.54 -64.39
N TYR A 628 10.10 7.86 -65.54
CA TYR A 628 9.35 6.63 -65.75
C TYR A 628 9.78 5.52 -64.78
N LYS A 629 11.08 5.29 -64.62
CA LYS A 629 11.60 4.26 -63.68
C LYS A 629 11.26 4.55 -62.22
N CYS A 630 11.34 5.81 -61.79
CA CYS A 630 11.01 6.20 -60.41
C CYS A 630 9.51 6.04 -60.13
N LEU A 631 8.64 6.52 -61.02
CA LEU A 631 7.17 6.37 -60.88
C LEU A 631 6.73 4.90 -60.93
N LEU A 632 7.40 4.08 -61.73
CA LEU A 632 7.17 2.62 -61.78
C LEU A 632 7.57 1.96 -60.45
N HIS A 633 8.76 2.29 -59.92
CA HIS A 633 9.25 1.75 -58.66
C HIS A 633 8.38 2.15 -57.46
N TRP A 634 7.85 3.38 -57.45
CA TRP A 634 6.90 3.86 -56.43
C TRP A 634 5.44 3.45 -56.70
N ARG A 635 5.17 2.62 -57.72
CA ARG A 635 3.82 2.21 -58.16
C ARG A 635 2.83 3.37 -58.33
N SER A 636 3.33 4.57 -58.65
CA SER A 636 2.50 5.78 -58.71
C SER A 636 1.49 5.77 -59.89
N PHE A 637 1.62 4.81 -60.80
CA PHE A 637 0.65 4.50 -61.85
C PHE A 637 -0.58 3.69 -61.36
N GLU A 638 -0.53 3.07 -60.18
CA GLU A 638 -1.65 2.25 -59.62
C GLU A 638 -2.66 3.09 -58.80
N VAL A 639 -2.45 4.41 -58.66
CA VAL A 639 -3.21 5.27 -57.73
C VAL A 639 -3.93 6.40 -58.48
N GLU A 640 -5.26 6.49 -58.33
CA GLU A 640 -6.14 7.39 -59.11
C GLU A 640 -5.72 8.88 -59.12
N ARG A 641 -5.00 9.35 -58.07
CA ARG A 641 -4.21 10.59 -58.09
C ARG A 641 -3.00 10.48 -57.17
N THR A 642 -1.84 10.96 -57.62
CA THR A 642 -0.72 11.33 -56.74
C THR A 642 -0.30 12.78 -57.01
N SER A 643 -0.06 13.54 -55.95
CA SER A 643 0.43 14.93 -56.03
C SER A 643 1.85 15.04 -56.62
N VAL A 644 2.54 13.91 -56.77
CA VAL A 644 3.84 13.79 -57.43
C VAL A 644 3.74 14.21 -58.91
N PHE A 645 2.68 13.80 -59.61
CA PHE A 645 2.46 14.21 -61.01
C PHE A 645 2.28 15.72 -61.13
N ASP A 646 1.43 16.34 -60.29
CA ASP A 646 1.19 17.79 -60.32
C ASP A 646 2.50 18.57 -60.06
N ARG A 647 3.33 18.13 -59.09
CA ARG A 647 4.63 18.75 -58.79
C ARG A 647 5.66 18.56 -59.90
N ILE A 648 5.69 17.40 -60.56
CA ILE A 648 6.55 17.16 -61.74
C ILE A 648 6.10 18.05 -62.92
N ILE A 649 4.79 18.15 -63.19
CA ILE A 649 4.23 19.00 -64.25
C ILE A 649 4.54 20.47 -63.98
N GLN A 650 4.37 20.96 -62.75
CA GLN A 650 4.75 22.32 -62.37
C GLN A 650 6.25 22.59 -62.53
N THR A 651 7.11 21.65 -62.10
CA THR A 651 8.57 21.78 -62.25
C THR A 651 9.00 21.85 -63.72
N ILE A 652 8.44 20.99 -64.56
CA ILE A 652 8.70 20.98 -66.00
C ILE A 652 8.15 22.25 -66.67
N GLY A 653 6.95 22.71 -66.28
CA GLY A 653 6.38 23.97 -66.75
C GLY A 653 7.27 25.17 -66.45
N HIS A 654 7.74 25.30 -65.21
CA HIS A 654 8.61 26.39 -64.79
C HIS A 654 10.00 26.32 -65.46
N ALA A 655 10.53 25.11 -65.69
CA ALA A 655 11.74 24.91 -66.49
C ALA A 655 11.55 25.34 -67.96
N ILE A 656 10.38 25.08 -68.56
CA ILE A 656 10.03 25.56 -69.90
C ILE A 656 9.94 27.09 -69.93
N GLU A 657 9.25 27.71 -68.96
CA GLU A 657 9.14 29.18 -68.86
C GLU A 657 10.53 29.85 -68.79
N VAL A 658 11.44 29.32 -67.95
CA VAL A 658 12.82 29.82 -67.82
C VAL A 658 13.66 29.56 -69.08
N LEU A 659 13.46 28.44 -69.78
CA LEU A 659 14.24 28.07 -70.97
C LEU A 659 13.71 28.68 -72.29
N THR A 660 12.57 29.36 -72.30
CA THR A 660 12.05 30.09 -73.48
C THR A 660 13.06 31.11 -74.06
N MET A 661 14.07 31.51 -73.27
CA MET A 661 15.16 32.41 -73.68
C MET A 661 16.31 31.74 -74.46
N ARG A 662 16.33 30.41 -74.65
CA ARG A 662 17.36 29.72 -75.48
C ARG A 662 16.77 28.62 -76.36
N PHE A 663 17.10 28.67 -77.66
CA PHE A 663 16.67 27.72 -78.68
C PHE A 663 17.03 26.25 -78.33
N ASN A 664 16.00 25.41 -78.11
CA ASN A 664 16.08 23.95 -78.30
C ASN A 664 14.67 23.30 -78.33
N LEU A 665 13.96 23.47 -79.44
CA LEU A 665 12.57 23.02 -79.60
C LEU A 665 12.41 21.49 -79.58
N THR A 666 13.44 20.76 -80.00
CA THR A 666 13.43 19.31 -80.28
C THR A 666 13.17 18.45 -79.05
N ILE A 667 13.61 18.88 -77.87
CA ILE A 667 13.40 18.15 -76.61
C ILE A 667 11.90 18.10 -76.28
N ASN A 668 11.21 19.23 -76.43
CA ASN A 668 9.83 19.40 -75.98
C ASN A 668 8.82 18.62 -76.83
N LEU A 669 9.04 18.48 -78.15
CA LEU A 669 8.20 17.60 -78.97
C LEU A 669 8.25 16.15 -78.46
N SER A 670 9.45 15.62 -78.16
CA SER A 670 9.59 14.23 -77.68
C SER A 670 8.80 13.98 -76.39
N LEU A 671 8.79 14.96 -75.48
CA LEU A 671 8.08 14.87 -74.20
C LEU A 671 6.55 14.98 -74.39
N SER A 672 6.10 15.90 -75.24
CA SER A 672 4.68 16.02 -75.62
C SER A 672 4.16 14.76 -76.33
N THR A 673 4.95 14.14 -77.21
CA THR A 673 4.57 12.89 -77.88
C THR A 673 4.46 11.72 -76.90
N VAL A 674 5.31 11.65 -75.86
CA VAL A 674 5.17 10.65 -74.79
C VAL A 674 3.88 10.89 -73.98
N MET A 675 3.58 12.14 -73.63
CA MET A 675 2.35 12.48 -72.87
C MET A 675 1.06 12.25 -73.68
N LEU A 676 1.07 12.52 -74.99
CA LEU A 676 -0.06 12.24 -75.90
C LEU A 676 -0.32 10.73 -76.07
N ASN A 677 0.72 9.93 -76.26
CA ASN A 677 0.57 8.47 -76.32
C ASN A 677 0.10 7.89 -74.98
N TYR A 678 0.53 8.46 -73.86
CA TYR A 678 0.06 8.05 -72.53
C TYR A 678 -1.43 8.35 -72.31
N TYR A 679 -1.91 9.53 -72.74
CA TYR A 679 -3.35 9.86 -72.72
C TYR A 679 -4.19 8.89 -73.57
N PHE A 680 -3.61 8.34 -74.63
CA PHE A 680 -4.25 7.33 -75.48
C PHE A 680 -4.28 5.94 -74.81
N LEU A 681 -3.15 5.50 -74.23
CA LEU A 681 -3.05 4.21 -73.53
C LEU A 681 -3.95 4.12 -72.30
N CYS A 682 -4.01 5.17 -71.47
CA CYS A 682 -4.92 5.22 -70.32
C CYS A 682 -6.41 5.20 -70.69
N PHE A 683 -6.78 5.44 -71.95
CA PHE A 683 -8.14 5.27 -72.43
C PHE A 683 -8.43 3.82 -72.86
N ILE A 684 -7.46 3.13 -73.42
CA ILE A 684 -7.62 1.77 -73.97
C ILE A 684 -7.74 0.71 -72.87
N ASP A 685 -6.92 0.78 -71.82
CA ASP A 685 -6.97 -0.18 -70.69
C ASP A 685 -8.23 -0.01 -69.78
N THR A 686 -9.13 0.93 -70.11
CA THR A 686 -10.45 1.04 -69.45
C THR A 686 -11.59 0.33 -70.22
N GLY A 687 -11.25 -0.43 -71.27
CA GLY A 687 -12.20 -1.18 -72.12
C GLY A 687 -12.41 -2.65 -71.72
N GLN A 688 -13.11 -2.90 -70.59
CA GLN A 688 -13.77 -4.18 -70.27
C GLN A 688 -15.19 -3.95 -69.72
#